data_AF-A0AAD9QTC1-F1
#
_entry.id   AF-A0AAD9QTC1-F1
#
_cell.length_a   1.000
_cell.length_b   1.000
_cell.length_c   1.000
_cell.angle_alpha   90.00
_cell.angle_beta   90.00
_cell.angle_gamma   90.00
#
_symmetry.space_group_name_H-M   'P 1'
#
loop_
_entity.id
_entity.type
_entity.pdbx_description
1 polymer ?
#
loop_
_entity_poly.entity_id
_entity_poly.type
_entity_poly.pdbx_seq_one_letter_code
_entity_poly.pdbx_strand_id
1 'polypeptide(L)'
;MRGCIQYDQGMAGGIKLLLFEAALLCCIFFCNAEVLSGVIPAFENADKKLSVEMKSFRKIVGALSRQVMLQQLFVEERIRSDGDSGVKQVRHGSEGTRNYFSETHGNSKRLLSIHEHANNIRTVGMGEFIGVLNGVEFRTRHNDYRLFMPSRISKDYHATEPIPFPKVPPEVKRKATVQEQIVEMREWFKAWKSQNHTIRDYRNYFRPVLCYLEGAWTTETKDIDEPFESDRHFIDAKSWFDLQEKIRFTSYTGRKDNLENFSFLPTTIIDIINETIPVFAQWNYRILCHPISRDIPLNRFRVVDEFQARLPSGRKYEDQASSRAARFQLNPRDTDTWTERYNSPRFTLLDEIMSEIPGKDNYKGNLTDEAFGLAAHTLDPKKPSGKLNAAYYHRWFSVEQKGAMGLSVRHRGFADENLFMALTTQPKVAGMTLESCKGPRRKPKCTKVNQKFTYAIPLEIIYMTPLNRWNPFDLEYKGEEKTPYGKTVYLGGRFGGRTPEKAYNGTNSKKYYLTPSAFFSGREVDSDAADTTKNTVGVLDRRGNVTITRASGTRIFLPPISGIGTCRQRYPIMPVHGEGSAVWKELEALKDMLMKSKTYGDMYREPLGGGSGFVPTDETVSKLVTLEMEQATRSPPGPHTHEITLTPEQVQSAKKGTILTGIKTTSQSGHEHIISVKWMDGNWRMSKCNSGSTTGRYLCWDRHGNMLTVNESA
;
A
#
# COMPACT_ATOMS: atom_id res chain seq x y z
N MET A 1 -7.79 -31.28 15.14
CA MET A 1 -7.92 -31.38 16.62
C MET A 1 -9.06 -32.34 17.00
N ARG A 2 -8.87 -33.65 16.79
CA ARG A 2 -9.75 -34.70 17.37
C ARG A 2 -9.02 -35.62 18.36
N GLY A 3 -7.73 -35.38 18.63
CA GLY A 3 -6.88 -36.26 19.44
C GLY A 3 -6.48 -35.76 20.83
N CYS A 4 -6.81 -34.53 21.24
CA CYS A 4 -6.42 -34.00 22.57
C CYS A 4 -7.59 -33.87 23.55
N ILE A 5 -8.83 -34.20 23.17
CA ILE A 5 -9.98 -34.17 24.09
C ILE A 5 -10.14 -35.51 24.83
N GLN A 6 -9.43 -36.56 24.39
CA GLN A 6 -9.56 -37.91 24.97
C GLN A 6 -8.61 -38.19 26.15
N TYR A 7 -7.57 -37.36 26.37
CA TYR A 7 -6.61 -37.57 27.45
C TYR A 7 -7.02 -36.94 28.80
N ASP A 8 -7.73 -35.81 28.80
CA ASP A 8 -8.16 -35.15 30.05
C ASP A 8 -9.34 -35.88 30.74
N GLN A 9 -10.20 -36.56 29.97
CA GLN A 9 -11.23 -37.44 30.57
C GLN A 9 -10.65 -38.75 31.11
N GLY A 10 -9.51 -39.21 30.57
CA GLY A 10 -8.81 -40.42 31.01
C GLY A 10 -8.02 -40.22 32.31
N MET A 11 -7.34 -39.08 32.47
CA MET A 11 -6.53 -38.81 33.68
C MET A 11 -7.40 -38.51 34.91
N ALA A 12 -8.48 -37.73 34.75
CA ALA A 12 -9.45 -37.49 35.82
C ALA A 12 -10.26 -38.76 36.17
N GLY A 13 -10.55 -39.62 35.19
CA GLY A 13 -11.17 -40.93 35.42
C GLY A 13 -10.23 -41.93 36.11
N GLY A 14 -8.95 -41.95 35.74
CA GLY A 14 -7.94 -42.83 36.34
C GLY A 14 -7.58 -42.47 37.77
N ILE A 15 -7.51 -41.18 38.11
CA ILE A 15 -7.31 -40.72 39.49
C ILE A 15 -8.54 -41.03 40.35
N LYS A 16 -9.76 -40.87 39.80
CA LYS A 16 -11.00 -41.28 40.49
C LYS A 16 -11.02 -42.78 40.75
N LEU A 17 -10.60 -43.62 39.80
CA LEU A 17 -10.58 -45.07 39.95
C LEU A 17 -9.53 -45.53 40.99
N LEU A 18 -8.32 -44.97 40.96
CA LEU A 18 -7.25 -45.26 41.93
C LEU A 18 -7.60 -44.82 43.35
N LEU A 19 -8.27 -43.67 43.51
CA LEU A 19 -8.74 -43.21 44.82
C LEU A 19 -9.94 -44.01 45.32
N PHE A 20 -10.81 -44.48 44.41
CA PHE A 20 -11.91 -45.38 44.75
C PHE A 20 -11.38 -46.76 45.16
N GLU A 21 -10.39 -47.30 44.45
CA GLU A 21 -9.69 -48.54 44.82
C GLU A 21 -8.93 -48.40 46.14
N ALA A 22 -8.25 -47.28 46.37
CA ALA A 22 -7.57 -47.01 47.65
C ALA A 22 -8.55 -46.86 48.81
N ALA A 23 -9.70 -46.21 48.59
CA ALA A 23 -10.78 -46.12 49.58
C ALA A 23 -11.39 -47.51 49.83
N LEU A 24 -11.63 -48.31 48.79
CA LEU A 24 -12.14 -49.67 48.91
C LEU A 24 -11.15 -50.58 49.67
N LEU A 25 -9.84 -50.45 49.40
CA LEU A 25 -8.77 -51.15 50.11
C LEU A 25 -8.68 -50.75 51.59
N CYS A 26 -8.86 -49.47 51.92
CA CYS A 26 -8.97 -49.01 53.31
C CYS A 26 -10.21 -49.59 54.02
N CYS A 27 -11.32 -49.78 53.32
CA CYS A 27 -12.56 -50.35 53.86
C CYS A 27 -12.50 -51.86 54.09
N ILE A 28 -11.73 -52.57 53.28
CA ILE A 28 -11.51 -54.01 53.47
C ILE A 28 -10.61 -54.26 54.69
N PHE A 29 -9.71 -53.32 55.02
CA PHE A 29 -8.80 -53.44 56.18
C PHE A 29 -9.35 -52.89 57.51
N PHE A 30 -10.25 -51.90 57.48
CA PHE A 30 -10.85 -51.33 58.68
C PHE A 30 -12.37 -51.34 58.56
N CYS A 31 -13.01 -52.30 59.20
CA CYS A 31 -14.46 -52.51 59.22
C CYS A 31 -15.17 -51.39 60.01
N ASN A 32 -15.29 -50.19 59.42
CA ASN A 32 -16.00 -49.06 60.05
C ASN A 32 -16.77 -48.23 59.00
N ALA A 33 -18.09 -48.48 58.91
CA ALA A 33 -19.00 -47.78 58.01
C ALA A 33 -19.14 -46.26 58.32
N GLU A 34 -18.81 -45.83 59.55
CA GLU A 34 -18.81 -44.42 59.96
C GLU A 34 -17.67 -43.60 59.31
N VAL A 35 -16.56 -44.24 58.94
CA VAL A 35 -15.45 -43.54 58.25
C VAL A 35 -15.85 -43.23 56.80
N LEU A 36 -16.63 -44.09 56.15
CA LEU A 36 -17.10 -43.88 54.78
C LEU A 36 -18.13 -42.75 54.66
N SER A 37 -19.00 -42.60 55.67
CA SER A 37 -20.06 -41.59 55.68
C SER A 37 -19.50 -40.16 55.80
N GLY A 38 -18.32 -39.97 56.38
CA GLY A 38 -17.62 -38.68 56.41
C GLY A 38 -16.74 -38.40 55.18
N VAL A 39 -16.20 -39.44 54.54
CA VAL A 39 -15.27 -39.31 53.41
C VAL A 39 -15.99 -38.95 52.10
N ILE A 40 -17.16 -39.55 51.83
CA ILE A 40 -17.92 -39.27 50.59
C ILE A 40 -18.36 -37.79 50.51
N PRO A 41 -18.98 -37.18 51.55
CA PRO A 41 -19.32 -35.76 51.54
C PRO A 41 -18.10 -34.85 51.47
N ALA A 42 -16.96 -35.26 52.04
CA ALA A 42 -15.71 -34.50 51.95
C ALA A 42 -15.15 -34.47 50.52
N PHE A 43 -15.20 -35.59 49.79
CA PHE A 43 -14.84 -35.63 48.37
C PHE A 43 -15.81 -34.84 47.50
N GLU A 44 -17.12 -34.94 47.73
CA GLU A 44 -18.11 -34.13 47.00
C GLU A 44 -17.94 -32.62 47.26
N ASN A 45 -17.63 -32.23 48.50
CA ASN A 45 -17.34 -30.85 48.84
C ASN A 45 -16.01 -30.36 48.21
N ALA A 46 -14.99 -31.22 48.16
CA ALA A 46 -13.73 -30.91 47.49
C ALA A 46 -13.91 -30.74 45.96
N ASP A 47 -14.68 -31.61 45.31
CA ASP A 47 -14.99 -31.52 43.87
C ASP A 47 -15.83 -30.27 43.56
N LYS A 48 -16.82 -29.96 44.40
CA LYS A 48 -17.58 -28.69 44.30
C LYS A 48 -16.66 -27.48 44.46
N LYS A 49 -15.75 -27.48 45.43
CA LYS A 49 -14.81 -26.37 45.67
C LYS A 49 -13.84 -26.21 44.49
N LEU A 50 -13.27 -27.31 43.98
CA LEU A 50 -12.40 -27.31 42.80
C LEU A 50 -13.13 -26.80 41.55
N SER A 51 -14.40 -27.19 41.35
CA SER A 51 -15.23 -26.71 40.24
C SER A 51 -15.50 -25.20 40.33
N VAL A 52 -15.77 -24.67 41.54
CA VAL A 52 -15.91 -23.22 41.77
C VAL A 52 -14.60 -22.50 41.51
N GLU A 53 -13.47 -23.01 42.01
CA GLU A 53 -12.14 -22.44 41.77
C GLU A 53 -11.77 -22.45 40.28
N MET A 54 -11.98 -23.57 39.56
CA MET A 54 -11.76 -23.65 38.11
C MET A 54 -12.63 -22.66 37.33
N LYS A 55 -13.89 -22.45 37.72
CA LYS A 55 -14.75 -21.42 37.12
C LYS A 55 -14.21 -20.02 37.38
N SER A 56 -13.72 -19.76 38.59
CA SER A 56 -13.07 -18.49 38.95
C SER A 56 -11.81 -18.25 38.11
N PHE A 57 -10.91 -19.24 38.03
CA PHE A 57 -9.71 -19.20 37.20
C PHE A 57 -10.03 -18.95 35.73
N ARG A 58 -11.01 -19.65 35.16
CA ARG A 58 -11.48 -19.42 33.79
C ARG A 58 -11.96 -17.99 33.57
N LYS A 59 -12.72 -17.45 34.52
CA LYS A 59 -13.19 -16.06 34.45
C LYS A 59 -12.04 -15.05 34.51
N ILE A 60 -11.05 -15.28 35.37
CA ILE A 60 -9.85 -14.44 35.49
C ILE A 60 -9.04 -14.50 34.19
N VAL A 61 -8.76 -15.70 33.66
CA VAL A 61 -8.03 -15.88 32.39
C VAL A 61 -8.78 -15.23 31.23
N GLY A 62 -10.11 -15.34 31.19
CA GLY A 62 -10.95 -14.69 30.20
C GLY A 62 -10.89 -13.16 30.27
N ALA A 63 -10.94 -12.61 31.49
CA ALA A 63 -10.81 -11.17 31.72
C ALA A 63 -9.41 -10.65 31.34
N LEU A 64 -8.34 -11.36 31.72
CA LEU A 64 -6.97 -11.02 31.34
C LEU A 64 -6.76 -11.09 29.82
N SER A 65 -7.28 -12.13 29.15
CA SER A 65 -7.21 -12.24 27.68
C SER A 65 -7.91 -11.08 26.99
N ARG A 66 -9.09 -10.66 27.49
CA ARG A 66 -9.78 -9.47 26.99
C ARG A 66 -8.96 -8.21 27.21
N GLN A 67 -8.34 -8.06 28.38
CA GLN A 67 -7.51 -6.90 28.69
C GLN A 67 -6.29 -6.82 27.76
N VAL A 68 -5.62 -7.94 27.48
CA VAL A 68 -4.50 -8.00 26.52
C VAL A 68 -4.96 -7.64 25.11
N MET A 69 -6.11 -8.15 24.67
CA MET A 69 -6.71 -7.80 23.38
C MET A 69 -6.99 -6.29 23.28
N LEU A 70 -7.53 -5.66 24.33
CA LEU A 70 -7.79 -4.22 24.37
C LEU A 70 -6.50 -3.39 24.44
N GLN A 71 -5.47 -3.87 25.12
CA GLN A 71 -4.15 -3.23 25.12
C GLN A 71 -3.52 -3.24 23.73
N GLN A 72 -3.64 -4.35 23.00
CA GLN A 72 -3.18 -4.42 21.61
C GLN A 72 -3.95 -3.45 20.71
N LEU A 73 -5.28 -3.40 20.83
CA LEU A 73 -6.09 -2.42 20.10
C LEU A 73 -5.69 -0.97 20.42
N PHE A 74 -5.41 -0.66 21.69
CA PHE A 74 -4.94 0.67 22.10
C PHE A 74 -3.59 1.03 21.46
N VAL A 75 -2.66 0.08 21.36
CA VAL A 75 -1.38 0.30 20.66
C VAL A 75 -1.61 0.57 19.17
N GLU A 76 -2.49 -0.19 18.53
CA GLU A 76 -2.82 0.02 17.11
C GLU A 76 -3.50 1.38 16.87
N GLU A 77 -4.45 1.78 17.73
CA GLU A 77 -5.09 3.11 17.65
C GLU A 77 -4.09 4.24 17.88
N ARG A 78 -3.14 4.07 18.81
CA ARG A 78 -2.06 5.04 18.98
C ARG A 78 -1.25 5.19 17.70
N ILE A 79 -0.87 4.09 17.06
CA ILE A 79 -0.12 4.12 15.79
C ILE A 79 -0.96 4.78 14.69
N ARG A 80 -2.27 4.50 14.59
CA ARG A 80 -3.18 5.18 13.65
C ARG A 80 -3.29 6.69 13.91
N SER A 81 -3.09 7.14 15.14
CA SER A 81 -3.09 8.57 15.50
C SER A 81 -1.73 9.25 15.33
N ASP A 82 -0.62 8.50 15.39
CA ASP A 82 0.74 9.04 15.23
C ASP A 82 1.05 9.35 13.75
N GLY A 83 0.39 8.68 12.80
CA GLY A 83 0.56 8.89 11.36
C GLY A 83 -0.27 7.94 10.50
N ASP A 84 -0.08 8.01 9.18
CA ASP A 84 -0.85 7.23 8.20
C ASP A 84 -0.17 5.89 7.86
N SER A 85 -0.85 4.97 7.17
CA SER A 85 -0.21 3.76 6.67
C SER A 85 0.92 4.11 5.70
N GLY A 86 2.07 3.45 5.84
CA GLY A 86 3.24 3.78 5.06
C GLY A 86 4.52 3.12 5.55
N VAL A 87 5.62 3.47 4.88
CA VAL A 87 6.96 3.09 5.32
C VAL A 87 7.37 3.99 6.47
N LYS A 88 7.78 3.40 7.59
CA LYS A 88 8.21 4.13 8.78
C LYS A 88 9.71 4.33 8.81
N GLN A 89 10.47 3.26 8.58
CA GLN A 89 11.92 3.30 8.72
C GLN A 89 12.62 2.19 7.93
N VAL A 90 13.84 2.42 7.48
CA VAL A 90 14.74 1.41 6.90
C VAL A 90 15.80 1.02 7.92
N ARG A 91 16.53 -0.06 7.63
CA ARG A 91 17.68 -0.43 8.44
C ARG A 91 18.66 0.73 8.53
N HIS A 92 19.08 1.02 9.75
CA HIS A 92 20.11 1.99 10.06
C HIS A 92 21.50 1.59 9.51
N GLY A 93 22.10 2.45 8.69
CA GLY A 93 23.43 2.27 8.10
C GLY A 93 24.38 3.45 8.24
N SER A 94 23.91 4.62 8.68
CA SER A 94 24.73 5.81 8.87
C SER A 94 24.14 6.80 9.89
N GLU A 95 25.01 7.46 10.65
CA GLU A 95 24.69 8.51 11.62
C GLU A 95 25.50 9.78 11.36
N GLY A 96 25.11 10.87 12.02
CA GLY A 96 25.93 12.07 12.11
C GLY A 96 25.57 12.91 13.32
N THR A 97 26.30 14.00 13.52
CA THR A 97 26.13 14.91 14.68
C THR A 97 24.80 15.68 14.68
N ARG A 98 24.02 15.57 13.60
CA ARG A 98 22.67 16.11 13.45
C ARG A 98 21.73 14.98 13.04
N ASN A 99 20.51 15.01 13.54
CA ASN A 99 19.49 13.98 13.31
C ASN A 99 19.17 13.74 11.82
N TYR A 100 19.26 14.74 10.95
CA TYR A 100 19.03 14.58 9.51
C TYR A 100 20.14 13.82 8.77
N PHE A 101 21.26 13.49 9.44
CA PHE A 101 22.26 12.54 8.93
C PHE A 101 21.92 11.08 9.24
N SER A 102 20.88 10.83 10.04
CA SER A 102 20.39 9.48 10.32
C SER A 102 19.30 9.04 9.33
N GLU A 103 19.12 7.73 9.21
CA GLU A 103 18.26 7.11 8.21
C GLU A 103 16.81 6.97 8.68
N THR A 104 15.86 7.32 7.80
CA THR A 104 14.40 7.24 8.04
C THR A 104 13.79 6.21 7.09
N HIS A 105 12.86 6.57 6.20
CA HIS A 105 12.35 5.74 5.08
C HIS A 105 13.34 5.65 3.90
N GLY A 106 14.46 6.37 3.99
CA GLY A 106 15.58 6.32 3.06
C GLY A 106 16.82 6.98 3.68
N ASN A 107 17.87 7.11 2.86
CA ASN A 107 19.06 7.86 3.19
C ASN A 107 19.55 8.66 1.98
N SER A 108 20.66 9.37 2.16
CA SER A 108 21.25 10.22 1.11
C SER A 108 21.65 9.45 -0.15
N LYS A 109 21.86 8.14 -0.07
CA LYS A 109 22.26 7.30 -1.21
C LYS A 109 21.06 6.62 -1.88
N ARG A 110 20.12 6.09 -1.10
CA ARG A 110 19.02 5.26 -1.60
C ARG A 110 17.78 5.32 -0.71
N LEU A 111 16.65 5.16 -1.35
CA LEU A 111 15.33 5.07 -0.74
C LEU A 111 14.96 3.60 -0.52
N LEU A 112 14.33 3.23 0.60
CA LEU A 112 13.91 1.84 0.89
C LEU A 112 15.01 0.76 0.71
N SER A 113 16.28 1.15 0.78
CA SER A 113 17.40 0.27 0.44
C SER A 113 17.25 -0.44 -0.92
N ILE A 114 16.62 0.20 -1.91
CA ILE A 114 16.49 -0.36 -3.25
C ILE A 114 17.86 -0.60 -3.89
N HIS A 115 17.99 -1.70 -4.61
CA HIS A 115 19.22 -2.14 -5.27
C HIS A 115 18.91 -3.07 -6.45
N GLU A 116 19.93 -3.55 -7.16
CA GLU A 116 19.78 -4.14 -8.48
C GLU A 116 20.13 -5.64 -8.58
N HIS A 117 19.15 -6.42 -9.06
CA HIS A 117 19.29 -7.82 -9.45
C HIS A 117 19.01 -8.04 -10.92
N ALA A 118 19.48 -7.15 -11.79
CA ALA A 118 19.20 -7.22 -13.21
C ALA A 118 19.71 -8.52 -13.88
N ASN A 119 20.66 -9.22 -13.26
CA ASN A 119 21.11 -10.54 -13.70
C ASN A 119 20.13 -11.67 -13.37
N ASN A 120 19.13 -11.46 -12.52
CA ASN A 120 18.10 -12.45 -12.23
C ASN A 120 16.84 -12.15 -13.06
N ILE A 121 16.08 -13.19 -13.38
CA ILE A 121 14.81 -13.05 -14.07
C ILE A 121 13.76 -12.56 -13.07
N ARG A 122 13.19 -11.38 -13.34
CA ARG A 122 12.03 -10.79 -12.61
C ARG A 122 12.31 -10.31 -11.18
N THR A 123 13.49 -10.51 -10.64
CA THR A 123 13.83 -10.04 -9.30
C THR A 123 13.96 -8.52 -9.26
N VAL A 124 13.41 -7.92 -8.22
CA VAL A 124 13.51 -6.50 -7.92
C VAL A 124 14.08 -6.37 -6.50
N GLY A 125 15.25 -5.71 -6.38
CA GLY A 125 15.94 -5.59 -5.10
C GLY A 125 15.33 -4.50 -4.22
N MET A 126 14.97 -4.86 -3.00
CA MET A 126 14.47 -3.96 -1.95
C MET A 126 14.91 -4.49 -0.59
N GLY A 127 15.44 -3.62 0.27
CA GLY A 127 15.93 -4.05 1.58
C GLY A 127 14.83 -4.25 2.62
N GLU A 128 15.26 -4.47 3.86
CA GLU A 128 14.40 -4.51 5.05
C GLU A 128 13.84 -3.11 5.37
N PHE A 129 12.57 -3.04 5.74
CA PHE A 129 11.96 -1.83 6.27
C PHE A 129 10.88 -2.15 7.31
N ILE A 130 10.55 -1.14 8.12
CA ILE A 130 9.40 -1.14 9.02
C ILE A 130 8.23 -0.51 8.27
N GLY A 131 7.14 -1.26 8.15
CA GLY A 131 5.89 -0.82 7.55
C GLY A 131 4.81 -0.67 8.61
N VAL A 132 3.88 0.26 8.36
CA VAL A 132 2.65 0.42 9.11
C VAL A 132 1.48 0.23 8.16
N LEU A 133 0.58 -0.69 8.48
CA LEU A 133 -0.66 -0.91 7.74
C LEU A 133 -1.83 -0.98 8.72
N ASN A 134 -2.75 -0.02 8.61
CA ASN A 134 -3.92 0.10 9.49
C ASN A 134 -3.56 -0.03 10.98
N GLY A 135 -2.57 0.72 11.47
CA GLY A 135 -2.12 0.68 12.87
C GLY A 135 -1.22 -0.48 13.25
N VAL A 136 -0.97 -1.44 12.35
CA VAL A 136 -0.07 -2.57 12.63
C VAL A 136 1.33 -2.25 12.15
N GLU A 137 2.26 -2.10 13.10
CA GLU A 137 3.69 -1.90 12.82
C GLU A 137 4.42 -3.25 12.77
N PHE A 138 5.18 -3.48 11.70
CA PHE A 138 5.93 -4.73 11.50
C PHE A 138 7.24 -4.47 10.74
N ARG A 139 8.24 -5.34 10.94
CA ARG A 139 9.52 -5.27 10.22
C ARG A 139 9.59 -6.39 9.20
N THR A 140 9.81 -6.04 7.94
CA THR A 140 10.00 -7.03 6.88
C THR A 140 11.36 -7.72 7.02
N ARG A 141 11.52 -8.87 6.36
CA ARG A 141 12.84 -9.37 5.98
C ARG A 141 13.37 -8.56 4.80
N HIS A 142 14.56 -8.89 4.30
CA HIS A 142 15.02 -8.36 3.02
C HIS A 142 14.07 -8.80 1.89
N ASN A 143 13.70 -7.88 1.00
CA ASN A 143 12.56 -8.01 0.10
C ASN A 143 12.98 -8.15 -1.38
N ASP A 144 13.78 -9.15 -1.74
CA ASP A 144 14.08 -9.45 -3.15
C ASP A 144 12.90 -10.10 -3.86
N TYR A 145 11.83 -9.34 -4.02
CA TYR A 145 10.56 -9.78 -4.56
C TYR A 145 10.62 -9.95 -6.08
N ARG A 146 9.67 -10.70 -6.63
CA ARG A 146 9.58 -10.98 -8.06
C ARG A 146 8.38 -10.24 -8.68
N LEU A 147 8.51 -9.88 -9.96
CA LEU A 147 7.41 -9.29 -10.76
C LEU A 147 6.29 -10.32 -11.04
N PHE A 148 5.51 -10.61 -10.01
CA PHE A 148 4.41 -11.57 -9.97
C PHE A 148 3.12 -10.83 -9.62
N MET A 149 2.00 -11.32 -10.14
CA MET A 149 0.66 -10.79 -9.89
C MET A 149 -0.24 -11.86 -9.28
N PRO A 150 -1.36 -11.47 -8.62
CA PRO A 150 -2.37 -12.42 -8.19
C PRO A 150 -2.85 -13.32 -9.35
N SER A 151 -3.22 -14.57 -9.07
CA SER A 151 -3.65 -15.50 -10.12
C SER A 151 -4.90 -14.99 -10.85
N ARG A 152 -4.90 -15.05 -12.18
CA ARG A 152 -6.09 -14.71 -13.00
C ARG A 152 -7.11 -15.84 -13.04
N ILE A 153 -6.70 -17.06 -12.71
CA ILE A 153 -7.50 -18.27 -12.89
C ILE A 153 -7.89 -18.95 -11.58
N SER A 154 -7.12 -18.78 -10.50
CA SER A 154 -7.37 -19.41 -9.20
C SER A 154 -7.79 -18.40 -8.12
N LYS A 155 -8.68 -18.84 -7.22
CA LYS A 155 -9.02 -18.15 -5.96
C LYS A 155 -8.20 -18.67 -4.78
N ASP A 156 -7.25 -19.57 -4.97
CA ASP A 156 -6.52 -20.18 -3.86
C ASP A 156 -5.66 -19.14 -3.14
N TYR A 157 -5.51 -19.34 -1.83
CA TYR A 157 -4.68 -18.48 -0.99
C TYR A 157 -3.25 -18.44 -1.53
N HIS A 158 -2.71 -17.24 -1.70
CA HIS A 158 -1.36 -17.00 -2.24
C HIS A 158 -1.11 -17.49 -3.67
N ALA A 159 -2.14 -17.89 -4.43
CA ALA A 159 -1.96 -18.21 -5.84
C ALA A 159 -1.51 -16.96 -6.63
N THR A 160 -0.37 -17.10 -7.32
CA THR A 160 0.26 -16.02 -8.09
C THR A 160 0.71 -16.54 -9.46
N GLU A 161 0.96 -15.62 -10.37
CA GLU A 161 1.51 -15.91 -11.69
C GLU A 161 2.52 -14.83 -12.11
N PRO A 162 3.54 -15.16 -12.92
CA PRO A 162 4.53 -14.19 -13.37
C PRO A 162 3.88 -13.17 -14.31
N ILE A 163 4.20 -11.89 -14.14
CA ILE A 163 3.69 -10.83 -15.03
C ILE A 163 4.25 -11.05 -16.45
N PRO A 164 3.44 -11.12 -17.51
CA PRO A 164 3.96 -11.32 -18.86
C PRO A 164 4.96 -10.22 -19.25
N PHE A 165 6.17 -10.61 -19.67
CA PHE A 165 7.13 -9.63 -20.18
C PHE A 165 6.61 -8.99 -21.49
N PRO A 166 6.81 -7.68 -21.68
CA PRO A 166 6.34 -6.99 -22.88
C PRO A 166 6.98 -7.60 -24.13
N LYS A 167 6.24 -7.57 -25.24
CA LYS A 167 6.75 -8.06 -26.52
C LYS A 167 7.89 -7.15 -27.01
N VAL A 168 8.73 -7.69 -27.88
CA VAL A 168 9.70 -6.89 -28.62
C VAL A 168 8.98 -6.26 -29.83
N PRO A 169 9.16 -4.97 -30.13
CA PRO A 169 8.61 -4.36 -31.33
C PRO A 169 8.96 -5.15 -32.61
N PRO A 170 7.99 -5.44 -33.50
CA PRO A 170 8.24 -6.16 -34.75
C PRO A 170 9.29 -5.47 -35.64
N GLU A 171 9.36 -4.16 -35.62
CA GLU A 171 10.31 -3.33 -36.38
C GLU A 171 11.76 -3.65 -36.00
N VAL A 172 12.01 -3.93 -34.71
CA VAL A 172 13.31 -4.42 -34.23
C VAL A 172 13.57 -5.80 -34.80
N LYS A 173 12.65 -6.76 -34.61
CA LYS A 173 12.86 -8.15 -35.03
C LYS A 173 13.02 -8.34 -36.54
N ARG A 174 12.48 -7.42 -37.35
CA ARG A 174 12.58 -7.44 -38.81
C ARG A 174 13.93 -6.99 -39.35
N LYS A 175 14.82 -6.41 -38.54
CA LYS A 175 16.15 -6.02 -39.01
C LYS A 175 17.03 -7.26 -39.22
N ALA A 176 17.82 -7.24 -40.29
CA ALA A 176 18.60 -8.38 -40.75
C ALA A 176 19.80 -8.68 -39.82
N THR A 177 20.41 -7.65 -39.25
CA THR A 177 21.60 -7.78 -38.40
C THR A 177 21.34 -7.34 -36.96
N VAL A 178 22.08 -7.89 -36.00
CA VAL A 178 22.02 -7.47 -34.60
C VAL A 178 22.35 -5.99 -34.43
N GLN A 179 23.26 -5.45 -35.25
CA GLN A 179 23.65 -4.04 -35.20
C GLN A 179 22.49 -3.13 -35.60
N GLU A 180 21.76 -3.47 -36.67
CA GLU A 180 20.55 -2.74 -37.05
C GLU A 180 19.44 -2.89 -36.01
N GLN A 181 19.28 -4.07 -35.40
CA GLN A 181 18.35 -4.26 -34.28
C GLN A 181 18.70 -3.34 -33.09
N ILE A 182 19.98 -3.16 -32.78
CA ILE A 182 20.45 -2.26 -31.72
C ILE A 182 20.05 -0.81 -32.03
N VAL A 183 20.34 -0.33 -33.25
CA VAL A 183 19.99 1.04 -33.66
C VAL A 183 18.48 1.24 -33.58
N GLU A 184 17.71 0.28 -34.10
CA GLU A 184 16.26 0.33 -34.07
C GLU A 184 15.68 0.34 -32.65
N MET A 185 16.20 -0.53 -31.76
CA MET A 185 15.80 -0.58 -30.35
C MET A 185 16.10 0.74 -29.63
N ARG A 186 17.21 1.41 -29.95
CA ARG A 186 17.53 2.72 -29.39
C ARG A 186 16.47 3.77 -29.74
N GLU A 187 15.97 3.80 -30.97
CA GLU A 187 14.89 4.73 -31.35
C GLU A 187 13.60 4.49 -30.53
N TRP A 188 13.28 3.23 -30.17
CA TRP A 188 12.17 2.95 -29.25
C TRP A 188 12.40 3.49 -27.84
N PHE A 189 13.63 3.38 -27.32
CA PHE A 189 14.00 3.97 -26.02
C PHE A 189 14.02 5.50 -26.05
N LYS A 190 14.39 6.09 -27.19
CA LYS A 190 14.36 7.55 -27.40
C LYS A 190 12.92 8.06 -27.39
N ALA A 191 12.02 7.36 -28.09
CA ALA A 191 10.59 7.65 -28.08
C ALA A 191 9.99 7.59 -26.66
N TRP A 192 10.31 6.54 -25.90
CA TRP A 192 9.88 6.43 -24.51
C TRP A 192 10.48 7.55 -23.64
N LYS A 193 11.79 7.80 -23.67
CA LYS A 193 12.41 8.85 -22.85
C LYS A 193 11.86 10.25 -23.15
N SER A 194 11.61 10.54 -24.43
CA SER A 194 11.04 11.83 -24.87
C SER A 194 9.52 11.91 -24.79
N GLN A 195 8.85 10.82 -24.37
CA GLN A 195 7.40 10.69 -24.35
C GLN A 195 6.75 10.97 -25.71
N ASN A 196 7.47 10.74 -26.81
CA ASN A 196 7.01 10.97 -28.17
C ASN A 196 6.63 9.64 -28.83
N HIS A 197 5.33 9.41 -28.95
CA HIS A 197 4.75 8.18 -29.53
C HIS A 197 4.23 8.37 -30.96
N THR A 198 4.63 9.43 -31.68
CA THR A 198 4.14 9.72 -33.04
C THR A 198 4.68 8.73 -34.09
N ILE A 199 5.98 8.44 -34.03
CA ILE A 199 6.65 7.54 -34.99
C ILE A 199 6.80 6.13 -34.39
N ARG A 200 7.13 6.05 -33.09
CA ARG A 200 7.34 4.80 -32.36
C ARG A 200 6.43 4.79 -31.15
N ASP A 201 5.24 4.20 -31.29
CA ASP A 201 4.28 4.11 -30.20
C ASP A 201 4.73 3.08 -29.15
N TYR A 202 5.53 3.55 -28.20
CA TYR A 202 6.18 2.74 -27.18
C TYR A 202 5.18 2.11 -26.19
N ARG A 203 3.95 2.63 -26.07
CA ARG A 203 3.00 2.34 -24.98
C ARG A 203 2.63 0.86 -24.87
N ASN A 204 2.65 0.13 -25.99
CA ASN A 204 2.39 -1.31 -26.00
C ASN A 204 3.56 -2.17 -25.50
N TYR A 205 4.77 -1.62 -25.53
CA TYR A 205 6.05 -2.31 -25.35
C TYR A 205 6.79 -1.89 -24.08
N PHE A 206 6.49 -0.70 -23.57
CA PHE A 206 6.99 -0.17 -22.30
C PHE A 206 5.80 -0.07 -21.35
N ARG A 207 5.62 -1.10 -20.52
CA ARG A 207 4.40 -1.26 -19.72
C ARG A 207 4.66 -0.92 -18.25
N PRO A 208 3.91 0.02 -17.66
CA PRO A 208 4.00 0.29 -16.24
C PRO A 208 3.36 -0.84 -15.42
N VAL A 209 4.00 -1.17 -14.31
CA VAL A 209 3.55 -2.16 -13.33
C VAL A 209 3.61 -1.51 -11.96
N LEU A 210 2.50 -1.54 -11.21
CA LEU A 210 2.47 -1.07 -9.83
C LEU A 210 2.80 -2.24 -8.89
N CYS A 211 3.86 -2.11 -8.10
CA CYS A 211 4.15 -3.02 -7.00
C CYS A 211 3.64 -2.43 -5.68
N TYR A 212 3.09 -3.28 -4.81
CA TYR A 212 2.38 -2.89 -3.60
C TYR A 212 2.70 -3.84 -2.44
N LEU A 213 2.62 -3.30 -1.22
CA LEU A 213 2.71 -4.07 0.01
C LEU A 213 1.29 -4.42 0.45
N GLU A 214 1.01 -5.71 0.65
CA GLU A 214 -0.25 -6.21 1.18
C GLU A 214 -0.02 -6.85 2.56
N GLY A 215 -0.86 -6.56 3.54
CA GLY A 215 -0.85 -7.17 4.87
C GLY A 215 -2.22 -7.66 5.32
N ALA A 216 -2.23 -8.69 6.16
CA ALA A 216 -3.45 -9.23 6.77
C ALA A 216 -3.16 -10.01 8.06
N TRP A 217 -4.13 -10.03 8.96
CA TRP A 217 -4.17 -10.97 10.08
C TRP A 217 -4.56 -12.36 9.59
N THR A 218 -3.81 -13.40 9.98
CA THR A 218 -4.03 -14.80 9.54
C THR A 218 -4.17 -15.77 10.71
N THR A 219 -5.02 -16.78 10.56
CA THR A 219 -5.47 -17.70 11.62
C THR A 219 -4.74 -19.06 11.70
N GLU A 220 -3.87 -19.39 10.74
CA GLU A 220 -3.06 -20.62 10.79
C GLU A 220 -1.78 -20.39 11.61
N THR A 221 -1.80 -20.78 12.89
CA THR A 221 -0.80 -20.39 13.89
C THR A 221 0.21 -21.48 14.28
N LYS A 222 0.37 -22.55 13.48
CA LYS A 222 1.32 -23.63 13.82
C LYS A 222 2.61 -23.57 13.02
N ASP A 223 2.49 -23.45 11.71
CA ASP A 223 3.63 -23.39 10.79
C ASP A 223 3.75 -21.97 10.20
N ILE A 224 4.97 -21.57 9.86
CA ILE A 224 5.22 -20.33 9.12
C ILE A 224 5.05 -20.64 7.63
N ASP A 225 4.05 -20.03 7.01
CA ASP A 225 3.88 -20.06 5.55
C ASP A 225 4.63 -18.85 4.97
N GLU A 226 5.62 -19.09 4.09
CA GLU A 226 6.34 -18.00 3.42
C GLU A 226 5.34 -17.20 2.58
N PRO A 227 5.13 -15.91 2.88
CA PRO A 227 3.98 -15.22 2.32
C PRO A 227 4.14 -14.84 0.83
N PHE A 228 5.38 -14.84 0.32
CA PHE A 228 5.70 -14.67 -1.10
C PHE A 228 7.12 -15.14 -1.43
N GLU A 229 7.35 -15.50 -2.70
CA GLU A 229 8.66 -15.89 -3.18
C GLU A 229 9.67 -14.73 -3.17
N SER A 230 10.84 -14.99 -2.58
CA SER A 230 12.01 -14.11 -2.63
C SER A 230 13.23 -14.94 -3.01
N ASP A 231 14.02 -14.45 -3.97
CA ASP A 231 15.05 -15.26 -4.62
C ASP A 231 16.24 -15.59 -3.70
N ARG A 232 16.44 -14.81 -2.65
CA ARG A 232 17.60 -14.94 -1.73
C ARG A 232 17.24 -15.03 -0.25
N HIS A 233 16.02 -14.66 0.13
CA HIS A 233 15.62 -14.55 1.53
C HIS A 233 14.34 -15.31 1.78
N PHE A 234 14.25 -15.93 2.95
CA PHE A 234 13.08 -16.63 3.45
C PHE A 234 12.94 -16.34 4.94
N ILE A 235 11.77 -16.60 5.52
CA ILE A 235 11.60 -16.51 6.97
C ILE A 235 12.31 -17.71 7.61
N ASP A 236 13.48 -17.49 8.21
CA ASP A 236 14.23 -18.54 8.89
C ASP A 236 13.64 -18.81 10.28
N ALA A 237 12.52 -19.53 10.34
CA ALA A 237 11.96 -20.03 11.60
C ALA A 237 11.09 -21.27 11.36
N LYS A 238 11.13 -22.22 12.30
CA LYS A 238 10.36 -23.48 12.22
C LYS A 238 8.91 -23.31 12.66
N SER A 239 8.66 -22.31 13.51
CA SER A 239 7.34 -21.97 14.04
C SER A 239 7.31 -20.50 14.43
N TRP A 240 6.11 -19.99 14.67
CA TRP A 240 5.92 -18.62 15.13
C TRP A 240 6.64 -18.30 16.44
N PHE A 241 6.69 -19.28 17.35
CA PHE A 241 7.39 -19.14 18.62
C PHE A 241 8.90 -19.04 18.41
N ASP A 242 9.47 -19.88 17.55
CA ASP A 242 10.89 -19.82 17.17
C ASP A 242 11.24 -18.45 16.55
N LEU A 243 10.38 -17.94 15.66
CA LEU A 243 10.55 -16.59 15.10
C LEU A 243 10.54 -15.52 16.21
N GLN A 244 9.58 -15.58 17.12
CA GLN A 244 9.49 -14.65 18.25
C GLN A 244 10.71 -14.71 19.16
N GLU A 245 11.22 -15.90 19.47
CA GLU A 245 12.44 -16.06 20.29
C GLU A 245 13.66 -15.47 19.60
N LYS A 246 13.85 -15.75 18.29
CA LYS A 246 14.92 -15.15 17.49
C LYS A 246 14.82 -13.63 17.46
N ILE A 247 13.61 -13.07 17.29
CA ILE A 247 13.42 -11.61 17.31
C ILE A 247 13.67 -11.03 18.70
N ARG A 248 13.16 -11.66 19.77
CA ARG A 248 13.38 -11.20 21.14
C ARG A 248 14.87 -11.19 21.47
N PHE A 249 15.59 -12.26 21.12
CA PHE A 249 17.02 -12.36 21.33
C PHE A 249 17.80 -11.30 20.54
N THR A 250 17.52 -11.15 19.24
CA THR A 250 18.22 -10.16 18.40
C THR A 250 17.90 -8.72 18.81
N SER A 251 16.66 -8.44 19.20
CA SER A 251 16.27 -7.12 19.71
C SER A 251 16.90 -6.81 21.06
N TYR A 252 17.04 -7.81 21.94
CA TYR A 252 17.69 -7.65 23.25
C TYR A 252 19.20 -7.48 23.14
N THR A 253 19.85 -8.22 22.24
CA THR A 253 21.31 -8.23 22.08
C THR A 253 21.82 -7.19 21.07
N GLY A 254 20.94 -6.58 20.28
CA GLY A 254 21.31 -5.74 19.14
C GLY A 254 21.99 -6.51 17.99
N ARG A 255 22.03 -7.84 18.04
CA ARG A 255 22.62 -8.66 16.96
C ARG A 255 21.67 -8.80 15.77
N LYS A 256 22.24 -9.16 14.63
CA LYS A 256 21.52 -9.34 13.36
C LYS A 256 21.83 -10.72 12.77
N ASP A 257 20.86 -11.25 12.05
CA ASP A 257 21.09 -12.37 11.12
C ASP A 257 21.86 -11.89 9.88
N ASN A 258 22.96 -12.57 9.56
CA ASN A 258 23.79 -12.23 8.39
C ASN A 258 23.07 -12.47 7.06
N LEU A 259 22.05 -13.33 7.06
CA LEU A 259 21.25 -13.64 5.88
C LEU A 259 19.97 -12.78 5.78
N GLU A 260 19.74 -11.87 6.73
CA GLU A 260 18.62 -10.91 6.69
C GLU A 260 17.23 -11.57 6.61
N ASN A 261 17.09 -12.73 7.27
CA ASN A 261 15.90 -13.60 7.18
C ASN A 261 14.89 -13.39 8.32
N PHE A 262 15.14 -12.49 9.28
CA PHE A 262 14.28 -12.30 10.47
C PHE A 262 13.33 -11.12 10.31
N SER A 263 12.07 -11.40 9.97
CA SER A 263 10.97 -10.42 10.02
C SER A 263 10.36 -10.33 11.42
N PHE A 264 10.02 -9.12 11.91
CA PHE A 264 9.16 -8.97 13.09
C PHE A 264 7.69 -8.92 12.66
N LEU A 265 6.95 -9.95 13.02
CA LEU A 265 5.54 -10.14 12.66
C LEU A 265 4.68 -10.21 13.94
N PRO A 266 3.91 -9.15 14.25
CA PRO A 266 3.06 -9.12 15.45
C PRO A 266 2.04 -10.26 15.51
N THR A 267 1.66 -10.62 16.73
CA THR A 267 0.56 -11.54 17.01
C THR A 267 -0.48 -10.88 17.90
N THR A 268 -1.75 -11.15 17.66
CA THR A 268 -2.87 -10.60 18.44
C THR A 268 -3.86 -11.70 18.83
N ILE A 269 -4.72 -11.41 19.80
CA ILE A 269 -5.92 -12.19 20.09
C ILE A 269 -7.06 -11.54 19.31
N ILE A 270 -7.59 -12.22 18.28
CA ILE A 270 -8.63 -11.65 17.42
C ILE A 270 -10.05 -11.94 17.93
N ASP A 271 -10.21 -13.00 18.72
CA ASP A 271 -11.48 -13.41 19.31
C ASP A 271 -11.24 -14.23 20.59
N ILE A 272 -12.27 -14.39 21.42
CA ILE A 272 -12.25 -15.22 22.62
C ILE A 272 -13.49 -16.12 22.63
N ILE A 273 -13.29 -17.39 22.29
CA ILE A 273 -14.36 -18.39 22.26
C ILE A 273 -14.78 -18.70 23.70
N ASN A 274 -16.10 -18.70 23.93
CA ASN A 274 -16.72 -18.99 25.23
C ASN A 274 -16.11 -18.17 26.37
N GLU A 275 -15.72 -16.92 26.09
CA GLU A 275 -15.09 -15.99 27.03
C GLU A 275 -13.78 -16.46 27.67
N THR A 276 -13.21 -17.59 27.26
CA THR A 276 -12.11 -18.25 27.98
C THR A 276 -10.99 -18.77 27.08
N ILE A 277 -11.25 -18.99 25.78
CA ILE A 277 -10.27 -19.58 24.86
C ILE A 277 -9.85 -18.50 23.84
N PRO A 278 -8.62 -17.96 23.93
CA PRO A 278 -8.13 -16.97 22.99
C PRO A 278 -7.91 -17.59 21.61
N VAL A 279 -8.34 -16.88 20.57
CA VAL A 279 -8.04 -17.18 19.18
C VAL A 279 -6.95 -16.23 18.72
N PHE A 280 -5.77 -16.77 18.45
CA PHE A 280 -4.63 -15.98 18.00
C PHE A 280 -4.67 -15.75 16.50
N ALA A 281 -4.16 -14.60 16.07
CA ALA A 281 -3.87 -14.29 14.68
C ALA A 281 -2.47 -13.68 14.58
N GLN A 282 -1.81 -13.96 13.46
CA GLN A 282 -0.51 -13.40 13.12
C GLN A 282 -0.63 -12.40 12.00
N TRP A 283 0.08 -11.29 12.10
CA TRP A 283 0.26 -10.40 10.97
C TRP A 283 1.18 -11.04 9.93
N ASN A 284 0.73 -11.11 8.68
CA ASN A 284 1.54 -11.53 7.55
C ASN A 284 1.47 -10.48 6.45
N TYR A 285 2.54 -10.39 5.66
CA TYR A 285 2.65 -9.44 4.56
C TYR A 285 3.22 -10.09 3.30
N ARG A 286 2.86 -9.57 2.13
CA ARG A 286 3.51 -9.91 0.86
C ARG A 286 3.70 -8.69 -0.02
N ILE A 287 4.70 -8.74 -0.90
CA ILE A 287 4.87 -7.78 -1.98
C ILE A 287 4.49 -8.46 -3.28
N LEU A 288 3.53 -7.87 -3.99
CA LEU A 288 3.12 -8.29 -5.32
C LEU A 288 3.07 -7.09 -6.26
N CYS A 289 2.87 -7.36 -7.53
CA CYS A 289 2.80 -6.36 -8.57
C CYS A 289 1.58 -6.57 -9.46
N HIS A 290 1.15 -5.51 -10.13
CA HIS A 290 -0.02 -5.47 -11.00
C HIS A 290 0.33 -4.75 -12.31
N PRO A 291 0.13 -5.36 -13.49
CA PRO A 291 0.27 -4.65 -14.75
C PRO A 291 -0.87 -3.65 -14.91
N ILE A 292 -0.53 -2.36 -14.92
CA ILE A 292 -1.52 -1.28 -15.05
C ILE A 292 -2.17 -1.37 -16.42
N SER A 293 -3.49 -1.19 -16.48
CA SER A 293 -4.27 -1.36 -17.72
C SER A 293 -3.88 -0.39 -18.86
N ARG A 294 -3.22 0.72 -18.52
CA ARG A 294 -2.83 1.81 -19.44
C ARG A 294 -1.40 2.29 -19.22
N ASP A 295 -0.89 3.07 -20.18
CA ASP A 295 0.36 3.82 -20.01
C ASP A 295 0.18 4.96 -19.01
N ILE A 296 1.26 5.29 -18.30
CA ILE A 296 1.33 6.43 -17.41
C ILE A 296 2.41 7.36 -17.97
N PRO A 297 2.07 8.59 -18.40
CA PRO A 297 3.08 9.52 -18.87
C PRO A 297 4.07 9.92 -17.77
N LEU A 298 5.35 10.11 -18.12
CA LEU A 298 6.40 10.41 -17.13
C LEU A 298 6.22 11.76 -16.43
N ASN A 299 5.50 12.72 -17.05
CA ASN A 299 5.14 13.99 -16.40
C ASN A 299 4.08 13.82 -15.29
N ARG A 300 3.46 12.65 -15.15
CA ARG A 300 2.61 12.30 -14.00
C ARG A 300 3.41 12.01 -12.74
N PHE A 301 4.73 11.92 -12.82
CA PHE A 301 5.60 11.77 -11.66
C PHE A 301 6.26 13.09 -11.31
N ARG A 302 6.25 13.43 -10.02
CA ARG A 302 6.98 14.57 -9.47
C ARG A 302 7.85 14.09 -8.32
N VAL A 303 9.10 14.54 -8.29
CA VAL A 303 10.00 14.22 -7.18
C VAL A 303 9.51 14.90 -5.91
N VAL A 304 9.44 14.14 -4.82
CA VAL A 304 9.15 14.71 -3.50
C VAL A 304 10.39 15.44 -3.00
N ASP A 305 10.21 16.68 -2.53
CA ASP A 305 11.33 17.46 -2.03
C ASP A 305 11.75 17.01 -0.62
N GLU A 306 12.63 16.01 -0.55
CA GLU A 306 13.09 15.41 0.70
C GLU A 306 14.46 15.93 1.11
N PHE A 307 14.48 16.93 2.02
CA PHE A 307 15.73 17.47 2.55
C PHE A 307 16.56 16.45 3.33
N GLN A 308 15.93 15.45 3.95
CA GLN A 308 16.64 14.37 4.64
C GLN A 308 17.60 13.62 3.71
N ALA A 309 17.26 13.46 2.43
CA ALA A 309 18.15 12.83 1.46
C ALA A 309 19.06 13.84 0.75
N ARG A 310 18.57 15.05 0.49
CA ARG A 310 19.27 16.08 -0.30
C ARG A 310 20.34 16.83 0.49
N LEU A 311 20.05 17.26 1.71
CA LEU A 311 20.96 18.09 2.50
C LEU A 311 22.27 17.36 2.83
N PRO A 312 22.26 16.09 3.32
CA PRO A 312 23.50 15.35 3.55
C PRO A 312 24.32 15.06 2.29
N SER A 313 23.69 15.04 1.12
CA SER A 313 24.35 14.77 -0.16
C SER A 313 24.72 16.04 -0.94
N GLY A 314 24.36 17.23 -0.45
CA GLY A 314 24.56 18.49 -1.15
C GLY A 314 23.85 18.58 -2.51
N ARG A 315 22.75 17.85 -2.71
CA ARG A 315 22.05 17.78 -4.01
C ARG A 315 21.00 18.86 -4.22
N LYS A 316 20.99 19.43 -5.43
CA LYS A 316 19.90 20.28 -5.91
C LYS A 316 18.62 19.47 -6.14
N TYR A 317 17.50 20.17 -6.26
CA TYR A 317 16.19 19.52 -6.44
C TYR A 317 16.13 18.75 -7.75
N GLU A 318 16.66 19.36 -8.82
CA GLU A 318 16.69 18.82 -10.17
C GLU A 318 17.54 17.55 -10.25
N ASP A 319 18.64 17.50 -9.48
CA ASP A 319 19.55 16.36 -9.43
C ASP A 319 18.94 15.18 -8.66
N GLN A 320 18.03 15.45 -7.71
CA GLN A 320 17.41 14.41 -6.88
C GLN A 320 16.68 13.38 -7.74
N ALA A 321 15.98 13.82 -8.79
CA ALA A 321 15.25 12.96 -9.74
C ALA A 321 16.11 11.84 -10.34
N SER A 322 17.40 12.13 -10.53
CA SER A 322 18.37 11.25 -11.17
C SER A 322 19.10 10.33 -10.18
N SER A 323 18.61 10.21 -8.93
CA SER A 323 19.26 9.43 -7.88
C SER A 323 18.45 8.26 -7.33
N ARG A 324 19.10 7.23 -6.78
CA ARG A 324 18.41 6.11 -6.11
C ARG A 324 17.63 6.53 -4.86
N ALA A 325 17.90 7.72 -4.32
CA ALA A 325 17.20 8.30 -3.18
C ALA A 325 15.89 9.04 -3.57
N ALA A 326 15.56 9.15 -4.86
CA ALA A 326 14.36 9.87 -5.29
C ALA A 326 13.08 9.10 -4.97
N ARG A 327 12.18 9.73 -4.21
CA ARG A 327 10.76 9.36 -4.10
C ARG A 327 9.91 10.23 -5.01
N PHE A 328 8.82 9.67 -5.51
CA PHE A 328 7.91 10.34 -6.43
C PHE A 328 6.49 10.39 -5.87
N GLN A 329 5.77 11.44 -6.20
CA GLN A 329 4.31 11.52 -6.12
C GLN A 329 3.73 11.28 -7.51
N LEU A 330 2.53 10.69 -7.54
CA LEU A 330 1.74 10.53 -8.75
C LEU A 330 0.70 11.66 -8.84
N ASN A 331 0.55 12.28 -10.02
CA ASN A 331 -0.39 13.40 -10.19
C ASN A 331 -1.82 12.92 -9.93
N PRO A 332 -2.48 13.39 -8.85
CA PRO A 332 -3.79 12.88 -8.46
C PRO A 332 -4.88 13.18 -9.51
N ARG A 333 -4.71 14.23 -10.33
CA ARG A 333 -5.68 14.67 -11.33
C ARG A 333 -5.49 14.02 -12.71
N ASP A 334 -4.41 13.26 -12.91
CA ASP A 334 -4.05 12.67 -14.21
C ASP A 334 -3.96 13.69 -15.37
N THR A 335 -3.38 14.86 -15.11
CA THR A 335 -3.17 15.91 -16.12
C THR A 335 -1.68 16.17 -16.37
N ASP A 336 -1.35 16.84 -17.47
CA ASP A 336 0.04 17.20 -17.82
C ASP A 336 0.63 18.26 -16.88
N THR A 337 -0.22 18.90 -16.08
CA THR A 337 0.14 19.99 -15.17
C THR A 337 -0.06 19.59 -13.72
N TRP A 338 0.85 20.02 -12.86
CA TRP A 338 0.73 19.84 -11.41
C TRP A 338 0.09 21.06 -10.75
N THR A 339 -0.73 20.83 -9.73
CA THR A 339 -1.35 21.88 -8.93
C THR A 339 -1.25 21.56 -7.44
N GLU A 340 -0.71 22.48 -6.65
CA GLU A 340 -0.53 22.32 -5.18
C GLU A 340 -1.79 22.71 -4.42
N ARG A 341 -2.83 21.88 -4.46
CA ARG A 341 -4.15 22.21 -3.91
C ARG A 341 -4.91 20.96 -3.48
N TYR A 342 -6.06 21.15 -2.83
CA TYR A 342 -6.94 20.05 -2.47
C TYR A 342 -7.32 19.19 -3.68
N ASN A 343 -7.34 17.88 -3.45
CA ASN A 343 -7.79 16.91 -4.44
C ASN A 343 -9.31 16.99 -4.60
N SER A 344 -9.73 17.59 -5.72
CA SER A 344 -11.11 17.61 -6.18
C SER A 344 -11.10 17.21 -7.66
N PRO A 345 -11.62 16.02 -8.03
CA PRO A 345 -12.39 15.08 -7.22
C PRO A 345 -11.55 14.23 -6.24
N ARG A 346 -12.22 13.58 -5.27
CA ARG A 346 -11.58 12.69 -4.26
C ARG A 346 -11.00 11.39 -4.86
N PHE A 347 -11.59 10.89 -5.94
CA PHE A 347 -11.12 9.72 -6.66
C PHE A 347 -9.96 10.12 -7.58
N THR A 348 -8.74 9.74 -7.23
CA THR A 348 -7.50 10.16 -7.91
C THR A 348 -6.97 9.10 -8.88
N LEU A 349 -5.92 9.45 -9.64
CA LEU A 349 -5.19 8.50 -10.49
C LEU A 349 -4.71 7.26 -9.72
N LEU A 350 -4.24 7.45 -8.47
CA LEU A 350 -3.81 6.32 -7.64
C LEU A 350 -5.00 5.43 -7.23
N ASP A 351 -6.16 6.03 -6.95
CA ASP A 351 -7.39 5.27 -6.67
C ASP A 351 -7.83 4.44 -7.88
N GLU A 352 -7.75 4.99 -9.08
CA GLU A 352 -8.02 4.25 -10.32
C GLU A 352 -7.12 3.02 -10.43
N ILE A 353 -5.80 3.20 -10.28
CA ILE A 353 -4.83 2.10 -10.42
C ILE A 353 -5.02 1.06 -9.31
N MET A 354 -5.14 1.47 -8.05
CA MET A 354 -5.33 0.55 -6.92
C MET A 354 -6.66 -0.23 -7.06
N SER A 355 -7.70 0.38 -7.62
CA SER A 355 -8.99 -0.30 -7.87
C SER A 355 -8.91 -1.43 -8.90
N GLU A 356 -7.83 -1.52 -9.69
CA GLU A 356 -7.57 -2.66 -10.59
C GLU A 356 -6.97 -3.87 -9.86
N ILE A 357 -6.47 -3.68 -8.63
CA ILE A 357 -5.71 -4.70 -7.90
C ILE A 357 -6.65 -5.49 -6.99
N PRO A 358 -6.74 -6.83 -7.16
CA PRO A 358 -7.52 -7.67 -6.26
C PRO A 358 -6.80 -7.92 -4.93
N GLY A 359 -7.58 -8.13 -3.86
CA GLY A 359 -7.09 -8.67 -2.60
C GLY A 359 -6.81 -10.17 -2.66
N LYS A 360 -6.96 -10.86 -1.52
CA LYS A 360 -6.63 -12.30 -1.39
C LYS A 360 -7.56 -13.26 -2.15
N ASP A 361 -8.68 -12.81 -2.70
CA ASP A 361 -9.54 -13.63 -3.58
C ASP A 361 -9.07 -13.62 -5.05
N ASN A 362 -7.94 -12.95 -5.32
CA ASN A 362 -7.33 -12.76 -6.63
C ASN A 362 -8.34 -12.18 -7.66
N TYR A 363 -8.03 -12.22 -8.96
CA TYR A 363 -8.86 -11.56 -9.98
C TYR A 363 -10.28 -12.13 -10.11
N LYS A 364 -10.53 -13.32 -9.58
CA LYS A 364 -11.85 -13.94 -9.54
C LYS A 364 -12.72 -13.42 -8.38
N GLY A 365 -12.17 -12.58 -7.51
CA GLY A 365 -12.88 -11.93 -6.42
C GLY A 365 -14.04 -11.07 -6.92
N ASN A 366 -15.22 -11.28 -6.35
CA ASN A 366 -16.40 -10.46 -6.61
C ASN A 366 -17.23 -10.43 -5.33
N LEU A 367 -17.06 -9.38 -4.54
CA LEU A 367 -17.66 -9.22 -3.22
C LEU A 367 -18.28 -7.85 -3.11
N THR A 368 -19.40 -7.74 -2.40
CA THR A 368 -20.04 -6.48 -2.06
C THR A 368 -19.90 -6.21 -0.57
N ASP A 369 -19.65 -4.95 -0.21
CA ASP A 369 -19.70 -4.52 1.18
C ASP A 369 -21.10 -3.99 1.48
N GLU A 370 -21.84 -4.74 2.31
CA GLU A 370 -23.23 -4.43 2.70
C GLU A 370 -23.36 -4.30 4.23
N ALA A 371 -22.23 -4.05 4.92
CA ALA A 371 -22.22 -3.92 6.37
C ALA A 371 -23.24 -2.88 6.84
N PHE A 372 -23.92 -3.20 7.95
CA PHE A 372 -24.97 -2.37 8.55
C PHE A 372 -26.19 -2.10 7.66
N GLY A 373 -26.37 -2.87 6.59
CA GLY A 373 -27.46 -2.67 5.61
C GLY A 373 -27.19 -1.50 4.66
N LEU A 374 -25.92 -1.09 4.52
CA LEU A 374 -25.51 0.02 3.68
C LEU A 374 -24.59 -0.51 2.58
N ALA A 375 -25.13 -0.67 1.38
CA ALA A 375 -24.33 -1.10 0.23
C ALA A 375 -23.31 -0.03 -0.15
N ALA A 376 -22.05 -0.45 -0.37
CA ALA A 376 -21.00 0.42 -0.89
C ALA A 376 -21.10 0.56 -2.42
N HIS A 377 -21.02 1.81 -2.88
CA HIS A 377 -21.01 2.19 -4.29
C HIS A 377 -19.66 2.83 -4.65
N THR A 378 -19.27 2.67 -5.91
CA THR A 378 -18.01 3.20 -6.42
C THR A 378 -18.08 4.71 -6.65
N LEU A 379 -16.95 5.38 -6.47
CA LEU A 379 -16.76 6.78 -6.88
C LEU A 379 -16.06 6.92 -8.24
N ASP A 380 -15.75 5.81 -8.90
CA ASP A 380 -15.13 5.81 -10.22
C ASP A 380 -16.06 6.55 -11.21
N PRO A 381 -15.61 7.68 -11.80
CA PRO A 381 -16.43 8.46 -12.73
C PRO A 381 -16.79 7.68 -14.00
N LYS A 382 -16.03 6.61 -14.33
CA LYS A 382 -16.34 5.70 -15.44
C LYS A 382 -17.46 4.72 -15.09
N LYS A 383 -17.87 4.63 -13.82
CA LYS A 383 -18.90 3.70 -13.29
C LYS A 383 -19.85 4.38 -12.27
N PRO A 384 -20.51 5.50 -12.62
CA PRO A 384 -21.14 6.42 -11.66
C PRO A 384 -22.33 5.87 -10.83
N SER A 385 -22.83 4.68 -11.14
CA SER A 385 -23.90 3.98 -10.39
C SER A 385 -23.55 2.53 -10.05
N GLY A 386 -22.29 2.15 -10.18
CA GLY A 386 -21.85 0.78 -9.96
C GLY A 386 -21.82 0.40 -8.47
N LYS A 387 -22.28 -0.81 -8.15
CA LYS A 387 -21.90 -1.45 -6.88
C LYS A 387 -20.38 -1.57 -6.83
N LEU A 388 -19.79 -1.28 -5.69
CA LEU A 388 -18.35 -1.41 -5.49
C LEU A 388 -17.99 -2.89 -5.35
N ASN A 389 -17.09 -3.38 -6.20
CA ASN A 389 -16.47 -4.68 -5.99
C ASN A 389 -15.42 -4.55 -4.87
N ALA A 390 -15.84 -4.85 -3.65
CA ALA A 390 -15.02 -4.72 -2.47
C ALA A 390 -13.90 -5.76 -2.39
N ALA A 391 -13.85 -6.76 -3.28
CA ALA A 391 -12.73 -7.69 -3.39
C ALA A 391 -11.45 -7.04 -3.97
N TYR A 392 -11.55 -5.81 -4.47
CA TYR A 392 -10.45 -5.02 -5.03
C TYR A 392 -10.10 -3.87 -4.10
N TYR A 393 -8.85 -3.41 -4.16
CA TYR A 393 -8.34 -2.38 -3.25
C TYR A 393 -8.97 -1.02 -3.51
N HIS A 394 -9.55 -0.44 -2.46
CA HIS A 394 -10.15 0.89 -2.50
C HIS A 394 -10.12 1.52 -1.11
N ARG A 395 -10.15 2.85 -1.06
CA ARG A 395 -10.22 3.63 0.19
C ARG A 395 -11.45 4.53 0.26
N TRP A 396 -11.96 4.98 -0.88
CA TRP A 396 -13.19 5.74 -0.98
C TRP A 396 -14.38 4.90 -1.42
N PHE A 397 -15.55 5.17 -0.85
CA PHE A 397 -16.83 4.62 -1.29
C PHE A 397 -17.97 5.57 -0.93
N SER A 398 -19.13 5.41 -1.56
CA SER A 398 -20.37 6.09 -1.14
C SER A 398 -21.43 5.10 -0.70
N VAL A 399 -22.34 5.56 0.15
CA VAL A 399 -23.55 4.83 0.55
C VAL A 399 -24.78 5.72 0.31
N GLU A 400 -25.95 5.12 0.11
CA GLU A 400 -27.19 5.87 -0.13
C GLU A 400 -27.63 6.71 1.08
N GLN A 401 -27.48 6.16 2.30
CA GLN A 401 -27.88 6.84 3.53
C GLN A 401 -26.78 7.81 4.04
N LYS A 402 -27.11 9.10 4.08
CA LYS A 402 -26.25 10.13 4.71
C LYS A 402 -26.04 9.84 6.20
N GLY A 403 -24.81 10.02 6.68
CA GLY A 403 -24.49 9.93 8.11
C GLY A 403 -24.97 11.16 8.91
N ALA A 404 -24.72 11.17 10.22
CA ALA A 404 -25.12 12.27 11.11
C ALA A 404 -24.55 13.65 10.68
N MET A 405 -23.37 13.65 10.06
CA MET A 405 -22.74 14.86 9.50
C MET A 405 -23.21 15.19 8.07
N GLY A 406 -24.26 14.53 7.56
CA GLY A 406 -24.81 14.79 6.22
C GLY A 406 -23.97 14.24 5.04
N LEU A 407 -22.91 13.48 5.31
CA LEU A 407 -22.00 12.92 4.31
C LEU A 407 -22.43 11.51 3.87
N SER A 408 -22.44 11.27 2.56
CA SER A 408 -22.67 9.93 1.96
C SER A 408 -21.38 9.26 1.50
N VAL A 409 -20.35 10.05 1.17
CA VAL A 409 -19.01 9.57 0.82
C VAL A 409 -18.21 9.30 2.08
N ARG A 410 -17.58 8.12 2.15
CA ARG A 410 -16.84 7.62 3.30
C ARG A 410 -15.42 7.21 2.90
N HIS A 411 -14.51 7.33 3.85
CA HIS A 411 -13.12 6.89 3.74
C HIS A 411 -12.90 5.65 4.61
N ARG A 412 -12.08 4.70 4.14
CA ARG A 412 -11.62 3.56 4.93
C ARG A 412 -10.40 3.95 5.76
N GLY A 413 -10.26 3.42 6.97
CA GLY A 413 -9.12 3.79 7.84
C GLY A 413 -9.27 5.13 8.58
N PHE A 414 -10.49 5.66 8.65
CA PHE A 414 -10.81 6.93 9.31
C PHE A 414 -10.05 8.12 8.71
N ALA A 415 -8.90 8.50 9.28
CA ALA A 415 -8.07 9.62 8.85
C ALA A 415 -6.87 9.21 7.98
N ASP A 416 -6.57 7.90 7.89
CA ASP A 416 -5.41 7.39 7.16
C ASP A 416 -5.57 7.61 5.66
N GLU A 417 -4.85 8.56 5.07
CA GLU A 417 -5.00 8.88 3.65
C GLU A 417 -4.47 7.78 2.73
N ASN A 418 -3.60 6.91 3.20
CA ASN A 418 -2.79 6.02 2.35
C ASN A 418 -3.28 4.57 2.32
N LEU A 419 -4.22 4.22 3.19
CA LEU A 419 -4.69 2.85 3.36
C LEU A 419 -5.73 2.44 2.32
N PHE A 420 -5.42 1.40 1.54
CA PHE A 420 -6.38 0.72 0.69
C PHE A 420 -6.80 -0.60 1.33
N MET A 421 -8.08 -0.97 1.21
CA MET A 421 -8.61 -2.22 1.77
C MET A 421 -9.35 -3.04 0.72
N ALA A 422 -9.28 -4.36 0.85
CA ALA A 422 -10.03 -5.31 0.06
C ALA A 422 -10.64 -6.40 0.97
N LEU A 423 -11.93 -6.68 0.79
CA LEU A 423 -12.65 -7.81 1.38
C LEU A 423 -12.15 -9.13 0.80
N THR A 424 -12.22 -10.20 1.58
CA THR A 424 -11.82 -11.53 1.15
C THR A 424 -12.68 -12.63 1.77
N THR A 425 -12.82 -13.75 1.06
CA THR A 425 -13.47 -14.96 1.57
C THR A 425 -12.48 -15.99 2.12
N GLN A 426 -11.17 -15.71 2.04
CA GLN A 426 -10.14 -16.68 2.41
C GLN A 426 -10.29 -17.16 3.86
N PRO A 427 -10.29 -18.49 4.10
CA PRO A 427 -10.42 -19.04 5.44
C PRO A 427 -9.21 -18.69 6.33
N LYS A 428 -8.02 -18.60 5.73
CA LYS A 428 -6.77 -18.26 6.44
C LYS A 428 -6.70 -16.81 6.92
N VAL A 429 -7.53 -15.91 6.38
CA VAL A 429 -7.58 -14.51 6.83
C VAL A 429 -8.53 -14.41 8.02
N ALA A 430 -8.04 -13.78 9.09
CA ALA A 430 -8.80 -13.55 10.30
C ALA A 430 -9.90 -12.51 10.03
N GLY A 431 -11.12 -12.84 10.47
CA GLY A 431 -12.27 -11.96 10.35
C GLY A 431 -12.73 -11.49 11.71
N MET A 432 -13.40 -10.34 11.72
CA MET A 432 -14.10 -9.86 12.91
C MET A 432 -15.60 -10.08 12.74
N THR A 433 -16.24 -10.54 13.81
CA THR A 433 -17.70 -10.69 13.87
C THR A 433 -18.27 -9.62 14.75
N LEU A 434 -19.26 -8.88 14.24
CA LEU A 434 -20.04 -7.93 15.01
C LEU A 434 -21.50 -8.39 15.03
N GLU A 435 -22.06 -8.53 16.23
CA GLU A 435 -23.49 -8.71 16.43
C GLU A 435 -24.14 -7.35 16.72
N SER A 436 -25.02 -6.91 15.83
CA SER A 436 -25.76 -5.65 15.96
C SER A 436 -27.24 -5.95 16.17
N CYS A 437 -27.76 -5.52 17.31
CA CYS A 437 -29.14 -5.70 17.73
C CYS A 437 -29.90 -4.37 17.62
N LYS A 438 -30.89 -4.30 16.73
CA LYS A 438 -31.76 -3.11 16.54
C LYS A 438 -33.20 -3.42 16.95
N GLY A 439 -33.90 -2.44 17.51
CA GLY A 439 -35.31 -2.55 17.88
C GLY A 439 -35.58 -2.34 19.38
N PRO A 440 -36.84 -2.55 19.82
CA PRO A 440 -37.23 -2.33 21.21
C PRO A 440 -36.43 -3.22 22.18
N ARG A 441 -36.06 -2.66 23.34
CA ARG A 441 -35.23 -3.32 24.38
C ARG A 441 -35.73 -4.72 24.78
N ARG A 442 -37.04 -4.98 24.66
CA ARG A 442 -37.69 -6.26 25.01
C ARG A 442 -37.60 -7.35 23.92
N LYS A 443 -37.42 -7.00 22.64
CA LYS A 443 -37.29 -7.95 21.51
C LYS A 443 -36.40 -7.36 20.41
N PRO A 444 -35.08 -7.26 20.64
CA PRO A 444 -34.18 -6.78 19.62
C PRO A 444 -34.06 -7.78 18.46
N LYS A 445 -34.00 -7.29 17.22
CA LYS A 445 -33.60 -8.09 16.06
C LYS A 445 -32.09 -7.98 15.91
N CYS A 446 -31.40 -9.08 16.18
CA CYS A 446 -29.94 -9.16 16.07
C CYS A 446 -29.51 -9.67 14.70
N THR A 447 -28.49 -9.02 14.14
CA THR A 447 -27.86 -9.38 12.86
C THR A 447 -26.36 -9.53 13.10
N LYS A 448 -25.78 -10.61 12.59
CA LYS A 448 -24.34 -10.87 12.68
C LYS A 448 -23.70 -10.51 11.35
N VAL A 449 -22.67 -9.69 11.40
CA VAL A 449 -21.84 -9.33 10.25
C VAL A 449 -20.44 -9.88 10.51
N ASN A 450 -19.92 -10.73 9.62
CA ASN A 450 -18.54 -11.18 9.64
C ASN A 450 -17.84 -10.62 8.41
N GLN A 451 -16.73 -9.93 8.61
CA GLN A 451 -15.92 -9.39 7.52
C GLN A 451 -14.45 -9.70 7.74
N LYS A 452 -13.76 -9.96 6.62
CA LYS A 452 -12.34 -10.24 6.54
C LYS A 452 -11.72 -9.27 5.57
N PHE A 453 -10.64 -8.61 5.97
CA PHE A 453 -9.99 -7.58 5.17
C PHE A 453 -8.50 -7.85 5.01
N THR A 454 -8.01 -7.40 3.88
CA THR A 454 -6.59 -7.24 3.57
C THR A 454 -6.32 -5.76 3.30
N TYR A 455 -5.11 -5.33 3.61
CA TYR A 455 -4.70 -3.93 3.64
C TYR A 455 -3.52 -3.73 2.68
N ALA A 456 -3.48 -2.62 1.96
CA ALA A 456 -2.37 -2.35 1.05
C ALA A 456 -1.98 -0.88 0.96
N ILE A 457 -0.71 -0.66 0.63
CA ILE A 457 -0.13 0.61 0.19
C ILE A 457 0.67 0.40 -1.10
N PRO A 458 0.75 1.40 -2.01
CA PRO A 458 1.63 1.32 -3.17
C PRO A 458 3.10 1.39 -2.72
N LEU A 459 4.00 0.73 -3.46
CA LEU A 459 5.44 0.82 -3.23
C LEU A 459 6.15 1.56 -4.36
N GLU A 460 6.04 1.07 -5.58
CA GLU A 460 6.72 1.64 -6.74
C GLU A 460 6.04 1.29 -8.06
N ILE A 461 6.14 2.20 -9.03
CA ILE A 461 5.79 1.92 -10.43
C ILE A 461 7.07 1.57 -11.20
N ILE A 462 7.06 0.44 -11.89
CA ILE A 462 8.18 -0.09 -12.66
C ILE A 462 7.78 -0.17 -14.13
N TYR A 463 8.55 0.48 -15.01
CA TYR A 463 8.39 0.31 -16.45
C TYR A 463 9.15 -0.93 -16.92
N MET A 464 8.40 -1.97 -17.29
CA MET A 464 8.94 -3.10 -18.01
C MET A 464 9.28 -2.67 -19.43
N THR A 465 10.34 -3.24 -20.01
CA THR A 465 10.83 -2.81 -21.33
C THR A 465 11.06 -4.00 -22.26
N PRO A 466 11.16 -3.78 -23.58
CA PRO A 466 11.45 -4.85 -24.54
C PRO A 466 12.72 -5.65 -24.25
N LEU A 467 13.67 -5.07 -23.51
CA LEU A 467 14.92 -5.75 -23.11
C LEU A 467 14.67 -7.03 -22.30
N ASN A 468 13.54 -7.11 -21.60
CA ASN A 468 13.16 -8.30 -20.84
C ASN A 468 12.94 -9.55 -21.72
N ARG A 469 12.72 -9.40 -23.03
CA ARG A 469 12.57 -10.52 -23.99
C ARG A 469 13.45 -10.44 -25.22
N TRP A 470 14.16 -9.34 -25.42
CA TRP A 470 14.96 -9.15 -26.61
C TRP A 470 16.22 -10.02 -26.56
N ASN A 471 16.23 -11.06 -27.39
CA ASN A 471 17.29 -12.06 -27.51
C ASN A 471 17.78 -12.12 -28.96
N PRO A 472 18.57 -11.14 -29.43
CA PRO A 472 18.99 -11.06 -30.83
C PRO A 472 20.05 -12.12 -31.20
N PHE A 473 20.70 -12.74 -30.21
CA PHE A 473 21.70 -13.79 -30.43
C PHE A 473 21.14 -15.21 -30.32
N ASP A 474 19.80 -15.36 -30.19
CA ASP A 474 19.12 -16.66 -29.97
C ASP A 474 19.76 -17.50 -28.85
N LEU A 475 20.13 -16.83 -27.75
CA LEU A 475 20.68 -17.49 -26.57
C LEU A 475 19.64 -18.42 -25.96
N GLU A 476 20.07 -19.63 -25.60
CA GLU A 476 19.17 -20.59 -24.97
C GLU A 476 18.82 -20.17 -23.54
N TYR A 477 17.54 -20.26 -23.18
CA TYR A 477 17.09 -20.12 -21.79
C TYR A 477 16.79 -21.49 -21.20
N LYS A 478 17.59 -21.90 -20.21
CA LYS A 478 17.57 -23.24 -19.61
C LYS A 478 16.67 -23.37 -18.39
N GLY A 479 15.73 -22.43 -18.22
CA GLY A 479 14.77 -22.43 -17.12
C GLY A 479 15.35 -21.93 -15.80
N GLU A 480 14.78 -22.43 -14.70
CA GLU A 480 15.19 -22.07 -13.35
C GLU A 480 16.57 -22.64 -13.00
N GLU A 481 17.41 -21.81 -12.39
CA GLU A 481 18.78 -22.15 -12.02
C GLU A 481 18.90 -23.40 -11.14
N LYS A 482 17.91 -23.67 -10.29
CA LYS A 482 17.90 -24.83 -9.39
C LYS A 482 17.64 -26.16 -10.11
N THR A 483 17.05 -26.13 -11.31
CA THR A 483 16.73 -27.34 -12.09
C THR A 483 17.99 -28.00 -12.65
N PRO A 484 17.98 -29.32 -12.91
CA PRO A 484 19.12 -30.00 -13.53
C PRO A 484 19.59 -29.32 -14.82
N TYR A 485 18.64 -28.87 -15.67
CA TYR A 485 18.96 -28.19 -16.92
C TYR A 485 19.52 -26.79 -16.70
N GLY A 486 18.94 -26.01 -15.78
CA GLY A 486 19.41 -24.66 -15.44
C GLY A 486 20.82 -24.62 -14.86
N LYS A 487 21.25 -25.67 -14.12
CA LYS A 487 22.61 -25.80 -13.59
C LYS A 487 23.67 -25.97 -14.68
N THR A 488 23.31 -26.48 -15.87
CA THR A 488 24.26 -26.69 -16.97
C THR A 488 24.89 -25.40 -17.51
N VAL A 489 24.31 -24.23 -17.20
CA VAL A 489 24.88 -22.91 -17.53
C VAL A 489 26.29 -22.73 -16.95
N TYR A 490 26.56 -23.35 -15.80
CA TYR A 490 27.84 -23.25 -15.07
C TYR A 490 28.79 -24.44 -15.31
N LEU A 491 28.36 -25.43 -16.10
CA LEU A 491 29.10 -26.69 -16.29
C LEU A 491 30.54 -26.43 -16.74
N GLY A 492 31.51 -27.11 -16.13
CA GLY A 492 32.93 -26.92 -16.41
C GLY A 492 33.54 -25.68 -15.76
N GLY A 493 32.93 -25.14 -14.70
CA GLY A 493 33.46 -23.98 -13.96
C GLY A 493 33.25 -22.64 -14.65
N ARG A 494 32.26 -22.55 -15.55
CA ARG A 494 31.95 -21.34 -16.33
C ARG A 494 31.51 -20.20 -15.41
N PHE A 495 32.13 -19.04 -15.58
CA PHE A 495 31.89 -17.86 -14.74
C PHE A 495 31.54 -16.58 -15.52
N GLY A 496 31.27 -16.72 -16.83
CA GLY A 496 30.90 -15.64 -17.73
C GLY A 496 32.10 -14.90 -18.33
N GLY A 497 33.24 -15.58 -18.48
CA GLY A 497 34.42 -15.03 -19.15
C GLY A 497 34.24 -14.86 -20.66
N ARG A 498 35.21 -14.21 -21.33
CA ARG A 498 35.13 -13.89 -22.77
C ARG A 498 35.66 -14.98 -23.71
N THR A 499 36.06 -16.14 -23.18
CA THR A 499 36.52 -17.28 -23.99
C THR A 499 35.46 -18.38 -24.01
N PRO A 500 35.43 -19.25 -25.03
CA PRO A 500 34.43 -20.31 -25.15
C PRO A 500 34.37 -21.26 -23.95
N GLU A 501 35.46 -21.44 -23.22
CA GLU A 501 35.56 -22.33 -22.04
C GLU A 501 35.00 -21.66 -20.78
N LYS A 502 35.12 -20.33 -20.70
CA LYS A 502 34.77 -19.53 -19.51
C LYS A 502 33.40 -18.87 -19.61
N ALA A 503 32.88 -18.65 -20.81
CA ALA A 503 31.57 -18.06 -21.08
C ALA A 503 30.45 -18.93 -20.48
N TYR A 504 29.31 -18.35 -20.12
CA TYR A 504 28.16 -19.14 -19.69
C TYR A 504 27.57 -19.95 -20.84
N ASN A 505 27.10 -21.17 -20.58
CA ASN A 505 26.46 -22.01 -21.59
C ASN A 505 24.95 -21.73 -21.67
N GLY A 506 24.56 -20.70 -22.42
CA GLY A 506 23.20 -20.15 -22.42
C GLY A 506 22.90 -19.32 -21.17
N THR A 507 21.62 -19.19 -20.84
CA THR A 507 21.10 -18.38 -19.72
C THR A 507 20.16 -19.19 -18.82
N ASN A 508 19.96 -18.74 -17.59
CA ASN A 508 18.97 -19.30 -16.65
C ASN A 508 18.37 -18.18 -15.79
N SER A 509 17.50 -18.54 -14.84
CA SER A 509 16.82 -17.56 -13.98
C SER A 509 17.73 -16.68 -13.11
N LYS A 510 18.99 -17.05 -12.86
CA LYS A 510 19.96 -16.29 -12.04
C LYS A 510 21.08 -15.62 -12.87
N LYS A 511 21.23 -16.03 -14.12
CA LYS A 511 22.17 -15.48 -15.12
C LYS A 511 21.38 -15.13 -16.39
N TYR A 512 20.53 -14.14 -16.24
CA TYR A 512 19.64 -13.61 -17.27
C TYR A 512 20.30 -12.49 -18.07
N TYR A 513 21.22 -12.87 -18.94
CA TYR A 513 22.02 -11.96 -19.78
C TYR A 513 21.68 -12.14 -21.27
N LEU A 514 20.76 -11.32 -21.79
CA LEU A 514 20.32 -11.41 -23.20
C LEU A 514 20.67 -10.14 -24.01
N THR A 515 20.77 -8.99 -23.35
CA THR A 515 20.91 -7.70 -24.02
C THR A 515 22.33 -7.57 -24.59
N PRO A 516 22.51 -7.24 -25.88
CA PRO A 516 23.84 -6.98 -26.43
C PRO A 516 24.58 -5.89 -25.67
N SER A 517 25.85 -6.12 -25.32
CA SER A 517 26.63 -5.09 -24.61
C SER A 517 26.79 -3.80 -25.43
N ALA A 518 26.81 -3.91 -26.76
CA ALA A 518 26.90 -2.77 -27.66
C ALA A 518 25.64 -1.88 -27.66
N PHE A 519 24.52 -2.32 -27.07
CA PHE A 519 23.33 -1.48 -26.88
C PHE A 519 23.61 -0.29 -25.95
N PHE A 520 24.42 -0.51 -24.91
CA PHE A 520 24.82 0.50 -23.93
C PHE A 520 26.16 1.14 -24.30
N SER A 521 26.37 2.40 -23.89
CA SER A 521 27.63 3.13 -24.05
C SER A 521 28.43 3.29 -22.75
N GLY A 522 27.79 3.14 -21.59
CA GLY A 522 28.42 3.33 -20.27
C GLY A 522 28.47 2.08 -19.39
N ARG A 523 28.94 2.20 -18.15
CA ARG A 523 28.88 1.13 -17.12
C ARG A 523 27.52 1.18 -16.38
N GLU A 524 27.26 0.20 -15.52
CA GLU A 524 26.14 0.26 -14.57
C GLU A 524 26.22 1.56 -13.74
N VAL A 525 25.06 2.12 -13.39
CA VAL A 525 24.94 3.43 -12.73
C VAL A 525 24.81 3.23 -11.22
N ASP A 526 25.63 3.95 -10.45
CA ASP A 526 25.52 4.07 -8.99
C ASP A 526 25.62 2.73 -8.23
N SER A 527 26.63 1.91 -8.55
CA SER A 527 26.79 0.54 -8.03
C SER A 527 26.82 0.45 -6.50
N ASP A 528 26.06 -0.51 -5.94
CA ASP A 528 26.00 -0.80 -4.51
C ASP A 528 26.54 -2.20 -4.17
N ALA A 529 26.98 -2.42 -2.92
CA ALA A 529 27.47 -3.73 -2.46
C ALA A 529 26.42 -4.84 -2.54
N ALA A 530 25.12 -4.50 -2.48
CA ALA A 530 24.03 -5.46 -2.65
C ALA A 530 23.74 -5.80 -4.13
N ASP A 531 24.26 -5.02 -5.09
CA ASP A 531 24.03 -5.24 -6.52
C ASP A 531 24.79 -6.50 -6.99
N THR A 532 24.08 -7.46 -7.59
CA THR A 532 24.70 -8.74 -8.04
C THR A 532 25.05 -8.77 -9.53
N THR A 533 24.81 -7.67 -10.23
CA THR A 533 24.93 -7.59 -11.69
C THR A 533 26.39 -7.36 -12.09
N LYS A 534 26.92 -8.23 -12.95
CA LYS A 534 28.22 -7.99 -13.61
C LYS A 534 28.02 -7.04 -14.78
N ASN A 535 28.95 -6.11 -14.97
CA ASN A 535 28.87 -5.09 -16.05
C ASN A 535 28.79 -5.70 -17.46
N THR A 536 29.60 -6.72 -17.78
CA THR A 536 29.52 -7.47 -19.05
C THR A 536 29.91 -8.92 -18.82
N VAL A 537 29.28 -9.86 -19.52
CA VAL A 537 29.62 -11.29 -19.49
C VAL A 537 29.66 -11.90 -20.89
N GLY A 538 30.42 -12.97 -21.06
CA GLY A 538 30.35 -13.82 -22.24
C GLY A 538 29.29 -14.92 -22.07
N VAL A 539 28.46 -15.12 -23.09
CA VAL A 539 27.46 -16.19 -23.16
C VAL A 539 27.56 -16.90 -24.50
N LEU A 540 27.55 -18.24 -24.46
CA LEU A 540 27.51 -19.08 -25.65
C LEU A 540 26.11 -19.02 -26.28
N ASP A 541 26.08 -18.77 -27.59
CA ASP A 541 24.90 -19.03 -28.40
C ASP A 541 24.70 -20.54 -28.61
N ARG A 542 23.61 -20.92 -29.30
CA ARG A 542 23.33 -22.34 -29.61
C ARG A 542 24.37 -23.00 -30.51
N ARG A 543 25.21 -22.22 -31.19
CA ARG A 543 26.27 -22.68 -32.10
C ARG A 543 27.63 -22.77 -31.38
N GLY A 544 27.70 -22.39 -30.10
CA GLY A 544 28.93 -22.37 -29.31
C GLY A 544 29.79 -21.12 -29.49
N ASN A 545 29.30 -20.08 -30.18
CA ASN A 545 30.03 -18.82 -30.30
C ASN A 545 29.83 -17.96 -29.06
N VAL A 546 30.90 -17.29 -28.62
CA VAL A 546 30.83 -16.34 -27.50
C VAL A 546 30.22 -15.03 -27.97
N THR A 547 29.15 -14.62 -27.30
CA THR A 547 28.53 -13.30 -27.45
C THR A 547 28.69 -12.49 -26.17
N ILE A 548 28.88 -11.18 -26.30
CA ILE A 548 29.07 -10.30 -25.14
C ILE A 548 27.76 -9.59 -24.81
N THR A 549 27.23 -9.91 -23.64
CA THR A 549 25.91 -9.45 -23.20
C THR A 549 25.95 -8.74 -21.86
N ARG A 550 24.83 -8.08 -21.55
CA ARG A 550 24.51 -7.49 -20.26
C ARG A 550 23.18 -8.04 -19.75
N ALA A 551 22.99 -7.85 -18.46
CA ALA A 551 21.80 -8.26 -17.73
C ALA A 551 20.53 -7.63 -18.35
N SER A 552 19.47 -8.43 -18.49
CA SER A 552 18.20 -8.03 -19.11
C SER A 552 17.05 -7.83 -18.12
N GLY A 553 17.31 -8.05 -16.82
CA GLY A 553 16.35 -7.82 -15.75
C GLY A 553 16.11 -6.33 -15.46
N THR A 554 15.24 -6.09 -14.48
CA THR A 554 14.84 -4.76 -14.02
C THR A 554 16.00 -4.05 -13.31
N ARG A 555 16.17 -2.77 -13.58
CA ARG A 555 17.12 -1.86 -12.91
C ARG A 555 16.40 -0.68 -12.30
N ILE A 556 17.09 0.10 -11.48
CA ILE A 556 16.62 1.44 -11.09
C ILE A 556 16.87 2.38 -12.28
N PHE A 557 18.12 2.36 -12.77
CA PHE A 557 18.55 3.08 -13.95
C PHE A 557 19.18 2.14 -14.95
N LEU A 558 18.81 2.26 -16.22
CA LEU A 558 19.55 1.60 -17.29
C LEU A 558 20.94 2.24 -17.43
N PRO A 559 21.99 1.46 -17.75
CA PRO A 559 23.26 2.03 -18.18
C PRO A 559 23.04 3.04 -19.31
N PRO A 560 23.90 4.06 -19.45
CA PRO A 560 23.78 5.03 -20.52
C PRO A 560 23.61 4.36 -21.87
N ILE A 561 22.59 4.75 -22.61
CA ILE A 561 22.31 4.28 -23.98
C ILE A 561 22.88 5.31 -24.95
N SER A 562 23.62 4.86 -25.96
CA SER A 562 24.27 5.77 -26.93
C SER A 562 23.26 6.70 -27.59
N GLY A 563 23.51 8.02 -27.54
CA GLY A 563 22.65 9.06 -28.11
C GLY A 563 21.39 9.40 -27.31
N ILE A 564 21.16 8.73 -26.17
CA ILE A 564 19.94 8.91 -25.34
C ILE A 564 20.30 9.24 -23.89
N GLY A 565 21.39 8.68 -23.37
CA GLY A 565 21.79 8.77 -21.97
C GLY A 565 21.08 7.75 -21.08
N THR A 566 20.97 8.05 -19.80
CA THR A 566 20.36 7.18 -18.78
C THR A 566 18.83 7.25 -18.86
N CYS A 567 18.15 6.12 -18.60
CA CYS A 567 16.70 6.03 -18.43
C CYS A 567 16.35 5.37 -17.10
N ARG A 568 15.43 5.95 -16.33
CA ARG A 568 14.93 5.39 -15.08
C ARG A 568 13.78 4.41 -15.36
N GLN A 569 13.83 3.23 -14.75
CA GLN A 569 12.77 2.22 -14.83
C GLN A 569 11.88 2.18 -13.59
N ARG A 570 12.45 2.42 -12.40
CA ARG A 570 11.76 2.31 -11.10
C ARG A 570 11.43 3.69 -10.54
N TYR A 571 10.16 3.90 -10.19
CA TYR A 571 9.63 5.13 -9.60
C TYR A 571 8.97 4.79 -8.26
N PRO A 572 9.71 4.84 -7.15
CA PRO A 572 9.13 4.65 -5.82
C PRO A 572 8.09 5.73 -5.52
N ILE A 573 6.88 5.31 -5.18
CA ILE A 573 5.73 6.18 -4.87
C ILE A 573 5.13 5.89 -3.50
N MET A 574 5.83 5.14 -2.67
CA MET A 574 5.32 4.72 -1.39
C MET A 574 5.04 5.91 -0.45
N PRO A 575 3.97 5.83 0.34
CA PRO A 575 3.73 6.78 1.41
C PRO A 575 4.70 6.56 2.57
N VAL A 576 4.99 7.63 3.31
CA VAL A 576 5.80 7.59 4.53
C VAL A 576 4.89 7.77 5.73
N HIS A 577 4.97 6.88 6.73
CA HIS A 577 4.07 6.87 7.89
C HIS A 577 4.00 8.23 8.60
N GLY A 578 5.17 8.85 8.79
CA GLY A 578 5.30 10.15 9.46
C GLY A 578 4.58 11.31 8.75
N GLU A 579 4.30 11.21 7.44
CA GLU A 579 3.60 12.25 6.66
C GLU A 579 2.17 12.49 7.16
N GLY A 580 1.54 11.49 7.77
CA GLY A 580 0.22 11.62 8.38
C GLY A 580 0.21 12.47 9.66
N SER A 581 1.37 12.63 10.31
CA SER A 581 1.48 13.32 11.60
C SER A 581 1.28 14.83 11.47
N ALA A 582 0.73 15.46 12.51
CA ALA A 582 0.59 16.92 12.57
C ALA A 582 1.94 17.64 12.43
N VAL A 583 3.00 17.10 13.05
CA VAL A 583 4.35 17.70 12.98
C VAL A 583 4.89 17.71 11.56
N TRP A 584 4.72 16.61 10.81
CA TRP A 584 5.19 16.55 9.43
C TRP A 584 4.40 17.48 8.52
N LYS A 585 3.07 17.57 8.72
CA LYS A 585 2.20 18.48 7.98
C LYS A 585 2.61 19.95 8.17
N GLU A 586 2.86 20.37 9.42
CA GLU A 586 3.36 21.70 9.74
C GLU A 586 4.77 21.95 9.19
N LEU A 587 5.66 20.94 9.25
CA LEU A 587 7.02 21.05 8.71
C LEU A 587 7.01 21.22 7.18
N GLU A 588 6.19 20.46 6.47
CA GLU A 588 6.04 20.57 5.01
C GLU A 588 5.41 21.90 4.61
N ALA A 589 4.42 22.38 5.36
CA ALA A 589 3.85 23.72 5.14
C ALA A 589 4.89 24.82 5.35
N LEU A 590 5.67 24.76 6.43
CA LEU A 590 6.76 25.69 6.71
C LEU A 590 7.85 25.64 5.63
N LYS A 591 8.19 24.44 5.14
CA LYS A 591 9.11 24.24 4.03
C LYS A 591 8.61 24.97 2.79
N ASP A 592 7.35 24.79 2.42
CA ASP A 592 6.76 25.45 1.25
C ASP A 592 6.71 26.96 1.41
N MET A 593 6.35 27.48 2.60
CA MET A 593 6.42 28.92 2.89
C MET A 593 7.85 29.46 2.67
N LEU A 594 8.87 28.79 3.21
CA LEU A 594 10.26 29.24 3.09
C LEU A 594 10.77 29.20 1.64
N MET A 595 10.53 28.08 0.96
CA MET A 595 11.05 27.84 -0.39
C MET A 595 10.28 28.61 -1.47
N LYS A 596 9.00 28.94 -1.22
CA LYS A 596 8.13 29.72 -2.10
C LYS A 596 7.73 31.04 -1.43
N SER A 597 8.66 31.66 -0.69
CA SER A 597 8.41 32.87 0.10
C SER A 597 7.88 34.06 -0.71
N LYS A 598 8.19 34.14 -2.01
CA LYS A 598 7.56 35.12 -2.92
C LYS A 598 6.05 34.93 -3.06
N THR A 599 5.63 33.67 -3.11
CA THR A 599 4.23 33.26 -3.32
C THR A 599 3.45 33.29 -2.01
N TYR A 600 4.08 32.94 -0.89
CA TYR A 600 3.44 32.87 0.43
C TYR A 600 3.82 34.01 1.37
N GLY A 601 4.31 35.14 0.83
CA GLY A 601 4.75 36.31 1.61
C GLY A 601 3.70 36.77 2.63
N ASP A 602 2.43 36.80 2.22
CA ASP A 602 1.29 37.23 3.05
C ASP A 602 1.00 36.32 4.26
N MET A 603 1.55 35.09 4.27
CA MET A 603 1.39 34.17 5.42
C MET A 603 2.40 34.47 6.54
N TYR A 604 3.44 35.24 6.27
CA TYR A 604 4.40 35.63 7.29
C TYR A 604 3.84 36.75 8.18
N ARG A 605 4.00 36.62 9.50
CA ARG A 605 3.64 37.68 10.44
C ARG A 605 4.55 38.91 10.30
N GLU A 606 5.81 38.69 9.91
CA GLU A 606 6.82 39.73 9.68
C GLU A 606 7.65 39.37 8.43
N PRO A 607 8.11 40.35 7.64
CA PRO A 607 8.92 40.07 6.46
C PRO A 607 10.19 39.27 6.79
N LEU A 608 10.44 38.20 6.03
CA LEU A 608 11.70 37.49 6.08
C LEU A 608 12.85 38.43 5.65
N GLY A 609 13.78 38.70 6.58
CA GLY A 609 14.96 39.54 6.33
C GLY A 609 14.90 40.97 6.87
N GLY A 610 13.88 41.35 7.65
CA GLY A 610 13.80 42.67 8.31
C GLY A 610 13.27 43.80 7.41
N GLY A 611 13.64 45.05 7.71
CA GLY A 611 13.14 46.27 7.04
C GLY A 611 13.47 46.41 5.53
N SER A 612 14.31 45.51 5.00
CA SER A 612 14.59 45.35 3.56
C SER A 612 14.07 44.02 3.01
N GLY A 613 13.21 43.34 3.78
CA GLY A 613 12.70 41.99 3.51
C GLY A 613 11.74 41.93 2.33
N PHE A 614 11.56 40.72 1.82
CA PHE A 614 10.73 40.39 0.66
C PHE A 614 9.38 41.11 0.69
N VAL A 615 9.18 42.05 -0.24
CA VAL A 615 7.85 42.62 -0.50
C VAL A 615 7.06 41.55 -1.27
N PRO A 616 5.88 41.13 -0.79
CA PRO A 616 4.99 40.27 -1.56
C PRO A 616 4.80 40.90 -2.95
N THR A 617 5.03 40.15 -4.01
CA THR A 617 4.53 40.59 -5.31
C THR A 617 3.02 40.69 -5.21
N ASP A 618 2.42 41.78 -5.71
CA ASP A 618 0.97 42.06 -5.79
C ASP A 618 0.10 40.95 -6.43
N GLU A 619 0.68 39.80 -6.76
CA GLU A 619 -0.07 38.56 -6.93
C GLU A 619 -0.64 38.14 -5.56
N THR A 620 -1.71 38.84 -5.15
CA THR A 620 -2.59 38.46 -4.05
C THR A 620 -2.70 36.95 -4.06
N VAL A 621 -2.25 36.29 -2.99
CA VAL A 621 -2.58 34.88 -2.75
C VAL A 621 -4.07 34.78 -2.95
N SER A 622 -4.47 34.17 -4.07
CA SER A 622 -5.82 34.26 -4.54
C SER A 622 -6.70 33.70 -3.42
N LYS A 623 -7.51 34.58 -2.81
CA LYS A 623 -8.27 34.25 -1.59
C LYS A 623 -9.45 33.36 -1.97
N LEU A 624 -9.92 32.56 -1.00
CA LEU A 624 -11.25 31.95 -1.10
C LEU A 624 -12.26 33.09 -1.30
N VAL A 625 -13.23 32.89 -2.18
CA VAL A 625 -14.31 33.86 -2.37
C VAL A 625 -15.58 33.22 -1.86
N THR A 626 -16.07 33.72 -0.72
CA THR A 626 -17.38 33.34 -0.20
C THR A 626 -18.44 34.18 -0.92
N LEU A 627 -19.41 33.50 -1.53
CA LEU A 627 -20.54 34.12 -2.18
C LEU A 627 -21.81 33.79 -1.39
N GLU A 628 -22.61 34.81 -1.13
CA GLU A 628 -23.92 34.68 -0.50
C GLU A 628 -25.03 34.72 -1.56
N MET A 629 -26.01 33.83 -1.41
CA MET A 629 -27.22 33.77 -2.23
C MET A 629 -28.21 34.86 -1.81
N GLU A 630 -28.91 35.45 -2.79
CA GLU A 630 -30.04 36.35 -2.50
C GLU A 630 -31.07 35.66 -1.60
N GLN A 631 -31.65 36.39 -0.64
CA GLN A 631 -32.59 35.86 0.33
C GLN A 631 -33.78 35.11 -0.32
N ALA A 632 -34.08 33.92 0.19
CA ALA A 632 -35.25 33.15 -0.23
C ALA A 632 -36.55 33.88 0.12
N THR A 633 -37.50 33.94 -0.82
CA THR A 633 -38.78 34.63 -0.61
C THR A 633 -39.95 33.69 -0.37
N ARG A 634 -39.78 32.36 -0.49
CA ARG A 634 -40.87 31.39 -0.31
C ARG A 634 -41.02 31.01 1.16
N SER A 635 -42.27 31.01 1.64
CA SER A 635 -42.63 30.49 2.96
C SER A 635 -43.64 29.34 2.82
N PRO A 636 -43.49 28.23 3.57
CA PRO A 636 -42.32 27.86 4.39
C PRO A 636 -41.10 27.49 3.51
N PRO A 637 -39.83 27.63 4.00
CA PRO A 637 -39.41 27.82 5.40
C PRO A 637 -39.29 29.28 5.88
N GLY A 638 -39.50 30.27 5.02
CA GLY A 638 -39.38 31.70 5.37
C GLY A 638 -38.05 32.32 4.93
N PRO A 639 -37.82 33.62 5.17
CA PRO A 639 -36.64 34.32 4.66
C PRO A 639 -35.34 33.81 5.26
N HIS A 640 -34.39 33.38 4.43
CA HIS A 640 -33.06 32.91 4.81
C HIS A 640 -32.08 32.99 3.62
N THR A 641 -30.77 32.80 3.86
CA THR A 641 -29.72 32.83 2.82
C THR A 641 -28.88 31.55 2.87
N HIS A 642 -28.05 31.34 1.86
CA HIS A 642 -27.00 30.32 1.93
C HIS A 642 -25.72 30.88 1.34
N GLU A 643 -24.62 30.26 1.71
CA GLU A 643 -23.29 30.64 1.24
C GLU A 643 -22.66 29.50 0.46
N ILE A 644 -21.76 29.87 -0.45
CA ILE A 644 -20.82 28.97 -1.10
C ILE A 644 -19.42 29.56 -0.98
N THR A 645 -18.43 28.73 -0.77
CA THR A 645 -17.04 29.17 -0.80
C THR A 645 -16.38 28.63 -2.05
N LEU A 646 -15.96 29.53 -2.94
CA LEU A 646 -15.24 29.19 -4.15
C LEU A 646 -13.74 29.19 -3.89
N THR A 647 -13.07 28.15 -4.39
CA THR A 647 -11.61 28.15 -4.44
C THR A 647 -11.12 29.19 -5.45
N PRO A 648 -9.87 29.64 -5.33
CA PRO A 648 -9.28 30.55 -6.30
C PRO A 648 -9.37 30.12 -7.76
N GLU A 649 -9.26 28.82 -8.04
CA GLU A 649 -9.32 28.31 -9.42
C GLU A 649 -10.75 28.20 -9.90
N GLN A 650 -11.69 27.92 -9.00
CA GLN A 650 -13.11 28.07 -9.32
C GLN A 650 -13.40 29.52 -9.70
N VAL A 651 -12.84 30.49 -8.96
CA VAL A 651 -12.94 31.90 -9.28
C VAL A 651 -12.32 32.23 -10.63
N GLN A 652 -11.07 31.82 -10.87
CA GLN A 652 -10.37 32.08 -12.13
C GLN A 652 -11.05 31.38 -13.32
N SER A 653 -11.46 30.12 -13.17
CA SER A 653 -12.11 29.34 -14.23
C SER A 653 -13.47 29.96 -14.57
N ALA A 654 -14.24 30.36 -13.56
CA ALA A 654 -15.49 31.05 -13.77
C ALA A 654 -15.29 32.39 -14.46
N LYS A 655 -14.31 33.20 -14.02
CA LYS A 655 -13.94 34.47 -14.67
C LYS A 655 -13.47 34.30 -16.12
N LYS A 656 -12.90 33.14 -16.48
CA LYS A 656 -12.56 32.74 -17.86
C LYS A 656 -13.75 32.18 -18.65
N GLY A 657 -14.96 32.19 -18.10
CA GLY A 657 -16.19 31.76 -18.76
C GLY A 657 -16.64 30.32 -18.45
N THR A 658 -15.96 29.60 -17.57
CA THR A 658 -16.36 28.23 -17.18
C THR A 658 -17.57 28.26 -16.25
N ILE A 659 -18.58 27.42 -16.50
CA ILE A 659 -19.68 27.22 -15.55
C ILE A 659 -19.24 26.17 -14.53
N LEU A 660 -19.16 26.57 -13.27
CA LEU A 660 -18.90 25.66 -12.16
C LEU A 660 -20.19 24.90 -11.83
N THR A 661 -20.17 23.58 -11.81
CA THR A 661 -21.36 22.75 -11.56
C THR A 661 -21.21 21.94 -10.28
N GLY A 662 -22.33 21.58 -9.64
CA GLY A 662 -22.31 20.73 -8.45
C GLY A 662 -21.83 21.41 -7.17
N ILE A 663 -21.87 22.74 -7.10
CA ILE A 663 -21.46 23.50 -5.91
C ILE A 663 -22.54 23.36 -4.85
N LYS A 664 -22.15 22.89 -3.67
CA LYS A 664 -23.05 22.66 -2.54
C LYS A 664 -23.07 23.89 -1.63
N THR A 665 -24.26 24.34 -1.25
CA THR A 665 -24.41 25.49 -0.34
C THR A 665 -24.28 25.09 1.13
N THR A 666 -24.10 26.06 2.02
CA THR A 666 -24.23 25.85 3.47
C THR A 666 -25.65 25.41 3.83
N SER A 667 -25.81 24.73 4.98
CA SER A 667 -27.12 24.33 5.48
C SER A 667 -27.72 25.46 6.33
N GLN A 668 -28.85 26.01 5.89
CA GLN A 668 -29.65 26.97 6.66
C GLN A 668 -31.14 26.57 6.56
N SER A 669 -31.94 26.94 7.56
CA SER A 669 -33.38 26.67 7.58
C SER A 669 -33.76 25.21 7.24
N GLY A 670 -32.94 24.26 7.70
CA GLY A 670 -33.18 22.82 7.57
C GLY A 670 -32.90 22.21 6.19
N HIS A 671 -32.28 22.92 5.25
CA HIS A 671 -31.97 22.36 3.92
C HIS A 671 -30.73 23.00 3.25
N GLU A 672 -30.39 22.48 2.06
CA GLU A 672 -29.21 22.84 1.27
C GLU A 672 -29.53 22.74 -0.24
N HIS A 673 -28.74 23.41 -1.07
CA HIS A 673 -28.84 23.35 -2.53
C HIS A 673 -27.58 22.82 -3.18
N ILE A 674 -27.74 22.27 -4.39
CA ILE A 674 -26.65 21.99 -5.33
C ILE A 674 -26.87 22.89 -6.53
N ILE A 675 -25.97 23.85 -6.70
CA ILE A 675 -26.09 24.92 -7.68
C ILE A 675 -24.99 24.85 -8.74
N SER A 676 -25.21 25.55 -9.84
CA SER A 676 -24.19 25.86 -10.83
C SER A 676 -23.96 27.36 -10.86
N VAL A 677 -22.70 27.78 -10.92
CA VAL A 677 -22.27 29.17 -10.74
C VAL A 677 -21.44 29.60 -11.96
N LYS A 678 -21.66 30.82 -12.42
CA LYS A 678 -20.88 31.43 -13.50
C LYS A 678 -20.57 32.89 -13.19
N TRP A 679 -19.50 33.39 -13.79
CA TRP A 679 -19.17 34.82 -13.81
C TRP A 679 -19.66 35.40 -15.14
N MET A 680 -20.48 36.45 -15.10
CA MET A 680 -21.06 37.09 -16.28
C MET A 680 -21.28 38.57 -16.02
N ASP A 681 -20.85 39.44 -16.94
CA ASP A 681 -21.01 40.90 -16.86
C ASP A 681 -20.50 41.49 -15.54
N GLY A 682 -19.35 41.02 -15.05
CA GLY A 682 -18.77 41.48 -13.79
C GLY A 682 -19.50 41.01 -12.51
N ASN A 683 -20.44 40.07 -12.62
CA ASN A 683 -21.27 39.61 -11.52
C ASN A 683 -21.27 38.07 -11.40
N TRP A 684 -21.41 37.58 -10.17
CA TRP A 684 -21.63 36.15 -9.90
C TRP A 684 -23.10 35.82 -10.07
N ARG A 685 -23.39 34.78 -10.86
CA ARG A 685 -24.76 34.31 -11.11
C ARG A 685 -24.88 32.81 -10.97
N MET A 686 -25.97 32.39 -10.34
CA MET A 686 -26.44 31.01 -10.38
C MET A 686 -27.06 30.73 -11.75
N SER A 687 -26.67 29.62 -12.38
CA SER A 687 -27.20 29.17 -13.68
C SER A 687 -28.17 27.99 -13.55
N LYS A 688 -28.06 27.19 -12.49
CA LYS A 688 -28.93 26.03 -12.23
C LYS A 688 -28.99 25.74 -10.73
N CYS A 689 -30.12 25.19 -10.27
CA CYS A 689 -30.33 24.67 -8.92
C CYS A 689 -31.00 23.28 -9.00
N ASN A 690 -30.66 22.36 -8.10
CA ASN A 690 -31.10 20.96 -8.12
C ASN A 690 -32.55 20.71 -7.71
N SER A 691 -33.19 21.69 -7.06
CA SER A 691 -34.57 21.63 -6.59
C SER A 691 -35.33 22.79 -7.24
N GLY A 692 -36.14 22.50 -8.27
CA GLY A 692 -36.41 23.41 -9.38
C GLY A 692 -37.30 24.66 -9.14
N SER A 693 -37.08 25.69 -9.98
CA SER A 693 -37.92 26.05 -11.14
C SER A 693 -37.01 26.66 -12.21
N THR A 694 -37.06 26.17 -13.45
CA THR A 694 -36.06 26.43 -14.51
C THR A 694 -36.39 27.59 -15.44
N THR A 695 -37.13 28.62 -15.00
CA THR A 695 -37.33 29.84 -15.80
C THR A 695 -37.52 31.10 -14.94
N GLY A 696 -36.69 32.12 -15.17
CA GLY A 696 -36.86 33.48 -14.63
C GLY A 696 -35.76 33.95 -13.65
N ARG A 697 -36.11 34.94 -12.82
CA ARG A 697 -35.24 35.57 -11.80
C ARG A 697 -34.88 34.64 -10.62
N TYR A 698 -35.66 33.59 -10.39
CA TYR A 698 -35.54 32.67 -9.26
C TYR A 698 -35.32 31.25 -9.77
N LEU A 699 -34.33 30.54 -9.23
CA LEU A 699 -33.89 29.24 -9.78
C LEU A 699 -34.08 28.04 -8.83
N CYS A 700 -34.15 28.29 -7.52
CA CYS A 700 -34.37 27.25 -6.51
C CYS A 700 -35.85 27.16 -6.08
N TRP A 701 -36.26 26.02 -5.55
CA TRP A 701 -37.64 25.68 -5.17
C TRP A 701 -38.24 26.63 -4.13
N ASP A 702 -37.41 27.16 -3.26
CA ASP A 702 -37.68 28.12 -2.19
C ASP A 702 -37.48 29.59 -2.64
N ARG A 703 -37.25 29.79 -3.94
CA ARG A 703 -37.15 31.09 -4.62
C ARG A 703 -35.97 31.95 -4.17
N HIS A 704 -34.78 31.36 -4.05
CA HIS A 704 -33.54 32.14 -4.16
C HIS A 704 -33.42 32.80 -5.53
N GLY A 705 -33.02 34.07 -5.53
CA GLY A 705 -32.68 34.79 -6.75
C GLY A 705 -31.41 34.26 -7.39
N ASN A 706 -31.16 34.65 -8.64
CA ASN A 706 -30.04 34.13 -9.42
C ASN A 706 -28.72 34.91 -9.22
N MET A 707 -28.71 36.01 -8.46
CA MET A 707 -27.50 36.76 -8.16
C MET A 707 -26.82 36.22 -6.92
N LEU A 708 -25.49 36.31 -6.91
CA LEU A 708 -24.63 35.94 -5.80
C LEU A 708 -23.75 37.15 -5.48
N THR A 709 -23.64 37.50 -4.20
CA THR A 709 -22.84 38.64 -3.74
C THR A 709 -21.59 38.16 -3.02
N VAL A 710 -20.47 38.86 -3.18
CA VAL A 710 -19.25 38.52 -2.45
C VAL A 710 -19.46 38.95 -1.00
N ASN A 711 -19.33 38.01 -0.07
CA ASN A 711 -19.36 38.33 1.35
C ASN A 711 -17.97 38.87 1.74
N GLU A 712 -17.84 40.19 1.86
CA GLU A 712 -16.58 40.87 2.22
C GLU A 712 -16.20 40.72 3.71
N SER A 713 -17.08 40.10 4.51
CA SER A 713 -16.93 39.89 5.95
C SER A 713 -16.22 38.57 6.31
N ALA A 714 -15.88 37.75 5.31
CA ALA A 714 -15.43 36.36 5.45
C ALA A 714 -13.92 36.14 5.31
#